data_AF-A0A926GW30-F1
#
_entry.id   AF-A0A926GW30-F1
#
_cell.length_a   1.000
_cell.length_b   1.000
_cell.length_c   1.000
_cell.angle_alpha   90.00
_cell.angle_beta   90.00
_cell.angle_gamma   90.00
#
_symmetry.space_group_name_H-M   'P 1'
#
loop_
_entity.id
_entity.type
_entity.pdbx_description
1 polymer ?
#
loop_
_entity_poly.entity_id
_entity_poly.type
_entity_poly.pdbx_seq_one_letter_code
_entity_poly.pdbx_strand_id
1 'polypeptide(L)'
;MKTIEIPDFALVALVGASGSGKSTFAKTHFLPTETLSSDYFRSFVSDDETDQSATSDAFDALHHLAALRLKRRKLTVIDATNVQEGARKPLLDLARRYHAVPVAIVLDLPESVCATRNESRPNRDFGKHVVTRHVRDLRRSVKSLRKEGFRYVFHLDGEAAVADTHITRTPLWTDKRGETGPFDIIGDIHGCYDELCDLLRTLGYAPDDTGVYRHDTGRRLVFVGDLVDRGPKTVEAAILVMNAVQSGVAFCVPGNHDDKLKRALEGRKVTISHGLQESLDQIAALPDPERETFITRFVSFVDGLVSHLWLDGGNLAVAHAGVKAEMIGRASGAIREFCLYSDTTGEFTPDGFPVRRDWAAEYRGDPFVVYGHTPVDAVRIINNTANIDTGVVFGGSLSAIQIPEREIVMVAAREAYAVVSGAPTPRSSPSSGGGESEAESGNVSLSLPPYPPEGEGDSAALNLLDHTGRRVVSTRLAGSVIVAEGNNAAALEIMSRFAAHPRWLIYLPPTMSPVETATAEDYLEHPAEAFAYFGRQGVATVICEEKHMGSRAVIVVCRDGDAAKRHFGAEPGDLPGAVLTRTGRLFTTDRTLHEAILTETAQAINAAGLWDELETDWLCLDAELLPWNAKAQGLLKEQYAPVAAAGKVALIAEIALLEKAVERGVSGAEAALVAARSRLADLEAYRVAYGRYCWNVDGIADLRIAPFHIMAAQGRTFVDRSHPWHIEALGRLADHAPLFQKTATLAVNTGDEESVAVGTSWWLERTANGGEGMVVKPLSFLPPKRCQPAVKVRGREYLRIIYGPEYTQPANLKRLKERSLGAKRSLATREFALGVEGLERFISGDSLRRVHECAFSVLALESEPVDPRL
;
A
#
# COMPACT_ATOMS: atom_id res chain seq x y z
N MET A 1 33.82 13.61 39.52
CA MET A 1 33.12 13.41 38.24
C MET A 1 32.13 12.26 38.35
N LYS A 2 30.85 12.53 38.07
CA LYS A 2 29.78 11.53 38.05
C LYS A 2 29.28 11.42 36.61
N THR A 3 29.57 10.31 35.94
CA THR A 3 29.08 10.06 34.58
C THR A 3 27.67 9.45 34.65
N ILE A 4 26.74 10.04 33.89
CA ILE A 4 25.39 9.55 33.70
C ILE A 4 25.24 9.08 32.26
N GLU A 5 24.81 7.84 32.09
CA GLU A 5 24.52 7.26 30.78
C GLU A 5 23.02 7.37 30.48
N ILE A 6 22.69 7.97 29.34
CA ILE A 6 21.31 8.04 28.85
C ILE A 6 21.20 7.40 27.47
N PRO A 7 20.07 6.77 27.12
CA PRO A 7 19.84 6.30 25.76
C PRO A 7 19.91 7.44 24.75
N ASP A 8 20.45 7.16 23.56
CA ASP A 8 20.49 8.07 22.43
C ASP A 8 19.09 8.48 21.94
N PHE A 9 18.09 7.62 22.15
CA PHE A 9 16.68 7.91 21.97
C PHE A 9 15.88 7.86 23.29
N ALA A 10 15.65 9.03 23.86
CA ALA A 10 14.95 9.21 25.14
C ALA A 10 14.07 10.47 25.17
N LEU A 11 13.06 10.44 26.04
CA LEU A 11 12.41 11.64 26.56
C LEU A 11 12.98 11.92 27.95
N VAL A 12 13.67 13.04 28.10
CA VAL A 12 14.32 13.44 29.35
C VAL A 12 13.48 14.53 30.02
N ALA A 13 13.02 14.29 31.24
CA ALA A 13 12.43 15.32 32.09
C ALA A 13 13.48 15.85 33.07
N LEU A 14 13.80 17.15 32.99
CA LEU A 14 14.55 17.80 34.05
C LEU A 14 13.60 18.08 35.21
N VAL A 15 13.96 17.67 36.42
CA VAL A 15 13.10 17.74 37.61
C VAL A 15 13.83 18.55 38.68
N GLY A 16 13.23 19.66 39.12
CA GLY A 16 13.85 20.50 40.15
C GLY A 16 13.15 21.83 40.36
N ALA A 17 13.36 22.43 41.54
CA ALA A 17 12.75 23.70 41.91
C ALA A 17 13.17 24.86 40.99
N SER A 18 12.43 25.98 41.02
CA SER A 18 12.93 27.23 40.42
C SER A 18 14.26 27.60 41.07
N GLY A 19 15.23 28.08 40.28
CA GLY A 19 16.58 28.39 40.78
C GLY A 19 17.52 27.17 40.91
N SER A 20 17.05 25.93 40.71
CA SER A 20 17.91 24.73 40.83
C SER A 20 18.97 24.57 39.73
N GLY A 21 18.91 25.39 38.67
CA GLY A 21 19.89 25.38 37.57
C GLY A 21 19.52 24.51 36.37
N LYS A 22 18.28 24.02 36.25
CA LYS A 22 17.84 23.16 35.12
C LYS A 22 18.18 23.70 33.74
N SER A 23 17.81 24.94 33.43
CA SER A 23 18.09 25.55 32.12
C SER A 23 19.60 25.69 31.84
N THR A 24 20.39 25.96 32.88
CA THR A 24 21.87 25.98 32.76
C THR A 24 22.39 24.58 32.51
N PHE A 25 21.93 23.58 33.27
CA PHE A 25 22.28 22.18 33.07
C PHE A 25 21.91 21.69 31.67
N ALA A 26 20.72 22.07 31.17
CA ALA A 26 20.27 21.75 29.83
C ALA A 26 21.22 22.31 28.76
N LYS A 27 21.57 23.60 28.87
CA LYS A 27 22.50 24.30 27.96
C LYS A 27 23.91 23.69 27.98
N THR A 28 24.35 23.18 29.13
CA THR A 28 25.69 22.56 29.26
C THR A 28 25.75 21.18 28.62
N HIS A 29 24.69 20.37 28.73
CA HIS A 29 24.76 18.94 28.38
C HIS A 29 23.96 18.52 27.14
N PHE A 30 23.07 19.36 26.63
CA PHE A 30 22.20 19.04 25.50
C PHE A 30 22.26 20.13 24.43
N LEU A 31 21.94 19.77 23.19
CA LEU A 31 21.86 20.73 22.11
C LEU A 31 20.70 21.71 22.35
N PRO A 32 20.82 22.96 21.91
CA PRO A 32 19.71 23.91 21.99
C PRO A 32 18.43 23.39 21.34
N THR A 33 18.56 22.63 20.25
CA THR A 33 17.43 22.04 19.53
C THR A 33 16.81 20.83 20.24
N GLU A 34 17.50 20.23 21.22
CA GLU A 34 16.99 19.10 22.00
C GLU A 34 16.15 19.54 23.19
N THR A 35 16.36 20.77 23.67
CA THR A 35 15.74 21.28 24.89
C THR A 35 14.51 22.10 24.57
N LEU A 36 13.35 21.65 25.06
CA LEU A 36 12.10 22.37 25.01
C LEU A 36 11.82 22.97 26.39
N SER A 37 12.02 24.28 26.52
CA SER A 37 11.82 25.00 27.78
C SER A 37 10.41 25.58 27.86
N SER A 38 9.70 25.32 28.95
CA SER A 38 8.37 25.93 29.19
C SER A 38 8.43 27.46 29.22
N ASP A 39 9.58 28.03 29.57
CA ASP A 39 9.79 29.47 29.69
C ASP A 39 9.92 30.09 28.30
N TYR A 40 10.72 29.45 27.44
CA TYR A 40 10.88 29.85 26.05
C TYR A 40 9.58 29.69 25.25
N PHE A 41 8.83 28.61 25.48
CA PHE A 41 7.51 28.44 24.85
C PHE A 41 6.48 29.49 25.30
N ARG A 42 6.57 30.00 26.54
CA ARG A 42 5.75 31.14 26.97
C ARG A 42 6.08 32.41 26.20
N SER A 43 7.37 32.71 25.99
CA SER A 43 7.73 33.86 25.15
C SER A 43 7.18 33.79 23.73
N PHE A 44 7.05 32.59 23.13
CA PHE A 44 6.47 32.47 21.79
C PHE A 44 4.97 32.77 21.73
N VAL A 45 4.24 32.56 22.83
CA VAL A 45 2.78 32.72 22.85
C VAL A 45 2.31 34.05 23.48
N SER A 46 3.14 34.70 24.30
CA SER A 46 2.79 35.93 25.01
C SER A 46 3.84 37.04 24.96
N ASP A 47 4.93 36.87 24.20
CA ASP A 47 6.09 37.77 24.18
C ASP A 47 6.78 37.96 25.56
N ASP A 48 6.42 37.17 26.57
CA ASP A 48 6.93 37.25 27.95
C ASP A 48 7.10 35.85 28.59
N GLU A 49 8.35 35.45 28.88
CA GLU A 49 8.70 34.19 29.55
C GLU A 49 8.15 34.07 31.00
N THR A 50 7.63 35.15 31.56
CA THR A 50 7.15 35.24 32.95
C THR A 50 5.63 35.23 33.06
N ASP A 51 4.91 35.45 31.96
CA ASP A 51 3.45 35.43 31.91
C ASP A 51 2.91 34.04 32.28
N GLN A 52 2.28 33.94 33.44
CA GLN A 52 1.70 32.69 33.92
C GLN A 52 0.36 32.37 33.24
N SER A 53 -0.34 33.36 32.68
CA SER A 53 -1.64 33.16 32.02
C SER A 53 -1.50 32.34 30.74
N ALA A 54 -0.36 32.47 30.05
CA ALA A 54 -0.03 31.74 28.83
C ALA A 54 0.53 30.31 29.06
N THR A 55 0.54 29.82 30.31
CA THR A 55 1.12 28.50 30.64
C THR A 55 0.45 27.36 29.89
N SER A 56 -0.88 27.37 29.75
CA SER A 56 -1.60 26.30 29.04
C SER A 56 -1.16 26.22 27.58
N ASP A 57 -1.23 27.35 26.86
CA ASP A 57 -0.88 27.42 25.43
C ASP A 57 0.58 27.06 25.19
N ALA A 58 1.48 27.48 26.09
CA ALA A 58 2.89 27.13 26.02
C ALA A 58 3.14 25.62 26.16
N PHE A 59 2.45 24.94 27.09
CA PHE A 59 2.58 23.49 27.26
C PHE A 59 1.95 22.72 26.09
N ASP A 60 0.85 23.21 25.50
CA ASP A 60 0.24 22.60 24.32
C ASP A 60 1.20 22.64 23.11
N ALA A 61 1.81 23.79 22.85
CA ALA A 61 2.82 23.94 21.81
C ALA A 61 4.08 23.09 22.09
N LEU A 62 4.54 23.06 23.35
CA LEU A 62 5.69 22.25 23.77
C LEU A 62 5.43 20.75 23.57
N HIS A 63 4.27 20.24 23.99
CA HIS A 63 3.90 18.84 23.80
C HIS A 63 3.75 18.47 22.32
N HIS A 64 3.22 19.37 21.50
CA HIS A 64 3.13 19.17 20.06
C HIS A 64 4.51 19.02 19.41
N LEU A 65 5.45 19.94 19.72
CA LEU A 65 6.81 19.84 19.18
C LEU A 65 7.55 18.61 19.72
N ALA A 66 7.38 18.29 21.01
CA ALA A 66 7.94 17.07 21.60
C ALA A 66 7.48 15.82 20.85
N ALA A 67 6.18 15.73 20.52
CA ALA A 67 5.63 14.63 19.75
C ALA A 67 6.27 14.49 18.36
N LEU A 68 6.44 15.60 17.62
CA LEU A 68 7.09 15.61 16.30
C LEU A 68 8.56 15.18 16.38
N ARG A 69 9.29 15.62 17.41
CA ARG A 69 10.69 15.23 17.65
C ARG A 69 10.81 13.74 17.95
N LEU A 70 9.99 13.22 18.86
CA LEU A 70 9.99 11.80 19.21
C LEU A 70 9.56 10.92 18.02
N LYS A 71 8.60 11.37 17.21
CA LYS A 71 8.23 10.70 15.94
C LYS A 71 9.45 10.51 15.04
N ARG A 72 10.32 11.52 14.93
CA ARG A 72 11.58 11.49 14.16
C ARG A 72 12.77 10.86 14.89
N ARG A 73 12.52 10.11 15.98
CA ARG A 73 13.55 9.46 16.82
C ARG A 73 14.62 10.45 17.32
N LYS A 74 14.22 11.68 17.64
CA LYS A 74 15.13 12.70 18.21
C LYS A 74 15.01 12.73 19.73
N LEU A 75 16.16 12.72 20.41
CA LEU A 75 16.25 12.98 21.85
C LEU A 75 15.57 14.31 22.17
N THR A 76 14.72 14.29 23.20
CA THR A 76 13.89 15.43 23.56
C THR A 76 13.96 15.65 25.06
N VAL A 77 14.44 16.82 25.47
CA VAL A 77 14.61 17.24 26.86
C VAL A 77 13.54 18.27 27.19
N ILE A 78 12.80 18.06 28.26
CA ILE A 78 11.80 19.01 28.76
C ILE A 78 12.39 19.77 29.94
N ASP A 79 12.67 21.05 29.73
CA ASP A 79 13.10 21.99 30.76
C ASP A 79 11.87 22.71 31.34
N ALA A 80 11.32 22.12 32.39
CA ALA A 80 10.27 22.67 33.23
C ALA A 80 10.53 22.25 34.69
N THR A 81 9.74 22.75 35.66
CA THR A 81 9.95 22.38 37.08
C THR A 81 9.74 20.88 37.31
N ASN A 82 8.71 20.29 36.69
CA ASN A 82 8.38 18.86 36.73
C ASN A 82 8.37 18.24 38.14
N VAL A 83 8.12 19.03 39.20
CA VAL A 83 8.15 18.57 40.60
C VAL A 83 6.86 17.87 41.04
N GLN A 84 5.79 17.94 40.23
CA GLN A 84 4.49 17.32 40.49
C GLN A 84 4.19 16.21 39.48
N GLU A 85 3.55 15.13 39.96
CA GLU A 85 3.17 13.97 39.14
C GLU A 85 2.25 14.36 37.96
N GLY A 86 1.26 15.22 38.21
CA GLY A 86 0.32 15.68 37.17
C GLY A 86 1.01 16.37 35.99
N ALA A 87 2.12 17.09 36.23
CA ALA A 87 2.90 17.73 35.17
C ALA A 87 3.76 16.73 34.36
N ARG A 88 4.15 15.59 34.97
CA ARG A 88 4.97 14.56 34.32
C ARG A 88 4.15 13.53 33.55
N LYS A 89 2.88 13.34 33.90
CA LYS A 89 2.00 12.36 33.25
C LYS A 89 1.92 12.54 31.71
N PRO A 90 1.69 13.74 31.15
CA PRO A 90 1.70 13.94 29.71
C PRO A 90 3.04 13.57 29.04
N LEU A 91 4.16 13.79 29.73
CA LEU A 91 5.50 13.44 29.24
C LEU A 91 5.69 11.92 29.15
N LEU A 92 5.22 11.19 30.17
CA LEU A 92 5.24 9.73 30.19
C LEU A 92 4.30 9.14 29.13
N ASP A 93 3.15 9.77 28.89
CA ASP A 93 2.22 9.36 27.84
C ASP A 93 2.81 9.57 26.43
N LEU A 94 3.53 10.68 26.21
CA LEU A 94 4.31 10.91 24.99
C LEU A 94 5.43 9.87 24.83
N ALA A 95 6.20 9.61 25.88
CA ALA A 95 7.26 8.61 25.84
C ALA A 95 6.69 7.22 25.49
N ARG A 96 5.55 6.84 26.08
CA ARG A 96 4.86 5.58 25.78
C ARG A 96 4.36 5.52 24.33
N ARG A 97 3.72 6.58 23.84
CA ARG A 97 3.17 6.67 22.47
C ARG A 97 4.25 6.48 21.40
N TYR A 98 5.44 7.00 21.63
CA TYR A 98 6.55 6.96 20.68
C TYR A 98 7.63 5.96 21.06
N HIS A 99 7.39 5.07 22.03
CA HIS A 99 8.36 4.07 22.52
C HIS A 99 9.73 4.67 22.86
N ALA A 100 9.77 5.90 23.36
CA ALA A 100 10.97 6.56 23.84
C ALA A 100 11.25 6.14 25.28
N VAL A 101 12.52 6.03 25.67
CA VAL A 101 12.87 5.71 27.05
C VAL A 101 12.64 6.94 27.94
N PRO A 102 11.76 6.87 28.97
CA PRO A 102 11.57 7.99 29.88
C PRO A 102 12.72 8.07 30.90
N VAL A 103 13.38 9.21 30.95
CA VAL A 103 14.50 9.51 31.85
C VAL A 103 14.16 10.72 32.71
N ALA A 104 14.38 10.63 34.02
CA ALA A 104 14.29 11.77 34.94
C ALA A 104 15.69 12.15 35.44
N ILE A 105 16.08 13.40 35.27
CA ILE A 105 17.31 13.96 35.88
C ILE A 105 16.86 14.95 36.95
N VAL A 106 17.11 14.60 38.21
CA VAL A 106 16.64 15.31 39.39
C VAL A 106 17.77 16.20 39.92
N LEU A 107 17.55 17.52 39.91
CA LEU A 107 18.45 18.52 40.47
C LEU A 107 17.92 18.95 41.84
N ASP A 108 18.43 18.32 42.89
CA ASP A 108 18.04 18.55 44.29
C ASP A 108 19.09 19.44 44.96
N LEU A 109 18.87 20.76 44.91
CA LEU A 109 19.75 21.74 45.54
C LEU A 109 19.12 22.25 46.85
N PRO A 110 19.94 22.72 47.82
CA PRO A 110 19.44 23.38 49.01
C PRO A 110 18.50 24.55 48.68
N GLU A 111 17.44 24.71 49.50
CA GLU A 111 16.46 25.78 49.33
C GLU A 111 17.10 27.16 49.35
N SER A 112 18.10 27.38 50.21
CA SER A 112 18.86 28.62 50.29
C SER A 112 19.51 28.98 48.96
N VAL A 113 20.15 28.02 48.30
CA VAL A 113 20.80 28.20 46.99
C VAL A 113 19.77 28.51 45.91
N CYS A 114 18.66 27.77 45.89
CA CYS A 114 17.59 27.99 44.92
C CYS A 114 16.94 29.38 45.09
N ALA A 115 16.74 29.82 46.33
CA ALA A 115 16.18 31.14 46.64
C ALA A 115 17.12 32.27 46.21
N THR A 116 18.40 32.23 46.57
CA THR A 116 19.40 33.24 46.17
C THR A 116 19.56 33.32 44.64
N ARG A 117 19.54 32.18 43.95
CA ARG A 117 19.59 32.12 42.47
C ARG A 117 18.30 32.59 41.81
N ASN A 118 17.18 32.62 42.51
CA ASN A 118 15.91 33.13 41.99
C ASN A 118 15.80 34.64 42.21
N GLU A 119 16.23 35.16 43.36
CA GLU A 119 16.29 36.59 43.69
C GLU A 119 17.19 37.38 42.73
N SER A 120 18.27 36.75 42.23
CA SER A 120 19.20 37.36 41.28
C SER A 120 18.73 37.35 39.81
N ARG A 121 17.55 36.80 39.51
CA ARG A 121 17.01 36.76 38.13
C ARG A 121 16.17 38.00 37.83
N PRO A 122 16.46 38.73 36.72
CA PRO A 122 15.59 39.82 36.28
C PRO A 122 14.18 39.28 35.96
N ASN A 123 13.15 40.03 36.36
CA ASN A 123 11.73 39.77 36.08
C ASN A 123 11.11 38.49 36.70
N ARG A 124 11.68 37.90 37.77
CA ARG A 124 11.10 36.70 38.44
C ARG A 124 10.91 36.85 39.95
N ASP A 125 10.08 37.79 40.38
CA ASP A 125 9.72 37.96 41.79
C ASP A 125 8.47 37.14 42.19
N PHE A 126 8.60 35.80 42.16
CA PHE A 126 7.54 34.90 42.61
C PHE A 126 7.52 34.70 44.15
N GLY A 127 8.41 35.37 44.89
CA GLY A 127 8.57 35.23 46.34
C GLY A 127 9.17 33.88 46.80
N LYS A 128 9.90 33.91 47.93
CA LYS A 128 10.59 32.74 48.52
C LYS A 128 9.67 31.52 48.74
N HIS A 129 8.39 31.76 49.05
CA HIS A 129 7.40 30.72 49.33
C HIS A 129 7.16 29.74 48.16
N VAL A 130 7.28 30.19 46.90
CA VAL A 130 7.14 29.31 45.71
C VAL A 130 8.31 28.34 45.61
N VAL A 131 9.55 28.81 45.88
CA VAL A 131 10.74 27.95 45.91
C VAL A 131 10.62 26.92 47.03
N THR A 132 10.20 27.33 48.23
CA THR A 132 9.93 26.43 49.36
C THR A 132 8.90 25.35 49.00
N ARG A 133 7.82 25.71 48.31
CA ARG A 133 6.82 24.76 47.82
C ARG A 133 7.42 23.77 46.82
N HIS A 134 8.16 24.25 45.83
CA HIS A 134 8.77 23.39 44.82
C HIS A 134 9.78 22.40 45.42
N VAL A 135 10.61 22.82 46.39
CA VAL A 135 11.55 21.93 47.10
C VAL A 135 10.81 20.86 47.89
N ARG A 136 9.69 21.22 48.53
CA ARG A 136 8.82 20.26 49.23
C ARG A 136 8.20 19.25 48.27
N ASP A 137 7.63 19.71 47.16
CA ASP A 137 7.00 18.86 46.14
C ASP A 137 8.02 17.93 45.48
N LEU A 138 9.25 18.42 45.24
CA LEU A 138 10.39 17.64 44.75
C LEU A 138 10.71 16.49 45.71
N ARG A 139 11.02 16.79 46.96
CA ARG A 139 11.43 15.78 47.96
C ARG A 139 10.36 14.72 48.21
N ARG A 140 9.07 15.09 48.05
CA ARG A 140 7.95 14.16 48.14
C ARG A 140 7.87 13.25 46.91
N SER A 141 8.03 13.80 45.71
CA SER A 141 7.78 13.08 44.45
C SER A 141 8.96 12.27 43.90
N VAL A 142 10.21 12.58 44.30
CA VAL A 142 11.39 11.82 43.83
C VAL A 142 11.27 10.32 44.14
N LYS A 143 10.63 9.96 45.25
CA LYS A 143 10.41 8.56 45.67
C LYS A 143 9.45 7.79 44.77
N SER A 144 8.58 8.46 44.00
CA SER A 144 7.57 7.84 43.14
C SER A 144 7.97 7.76 41.66
N LEU A 145 9.02 8.46 41.21
CA LEU A 145 9.39 8.56 39.78
C LEU A 145 9.50 7.20 39.07
N ARG A 146 10.11 6.19 39.72
CA ARG A 146 10.19 4.83 39.14
C ARG A 146 8.82 4.16 39.03
N LYS A 147 7.92 4.38 40.00
CA LYS A 147 6.55 3.85 40.00
C LYS A 147 5.67 4.54 38.96
N GLU A 148 5.94 5.82 38.67
CA GLU A 148 5.24 6.59 37.63
C GLU A 148 5.55 6.07 36.21
N GLY A 149 6.75 5.51 36.01
CA GLY A 149 7.16 4.91 34.72
C GLY A 149 8.51 5.38 34.19
N PHE A 150 9.25 6.23 34.91
CA PHE A 150 10.63 6.58 34.53
C PHE A 150 11.55 5.36 34.67
N ARG A 151 12.18 4.97 33.55
CA ARG A 151 13.10 3.82 33.51
C ARG A 151 14.40 4.16 34.23
N TYR A 152 14.94 5.34 33.95
CA TYR A 152 16.14 5.87 34.57
C TYR A 152 15.80 7.10 35.41
N VAL A 153 16.30 7.12 36.64
CA VAL A 153 16.16 8.24 37.56
C VAL A 153 17.55 8.56 38.10
N PHE A 154 18.08 9.71 37.71
CA PHE A 154 19.39 10.18 38.15
C PHE A 154 19.20 11.30 39.15
N HIS A 155 19.57 11.05 40.41
CA HIS A 155 19.48 12.03 41.49
C HIS A 155 20.84 12.72 41.68
N LEU A 156 20.85 14.04 41.46
CA LEU A 156 21.99 14.93 41.67
C LEU A 156 21.71 15.77 42.92
N ASP A 157 22.41 15.44 44.00
CA ASP A 157 22.26 16.08 45.32
C ASP A 157 23.37 17.12 45.52
N GLY A 158 22.97 18.39 45.62
CA GLY A 158 23.87 19.53 45.84
C GLY A 158 24.57 20.06 44.58
N GLU A 159 25.22 21.23 44.73
CA GLU A 159 25.84 21.96 43.62
C GLU A 159 27.01 21.21 42.98
N ALA A 160 27.86 20.56 43.79
CA ALA A 160 29.00 19.80 43.29
C ALA A 160 28.57 18.61 42.41
N ALA A 161 27.51 17.89 42.80
CA ALA A 161 27.00 16.78 41.99
C ALA A 161 26.48 17.26 40.63
N VAL A 162 25.85 18.43 40.58
CA VAL A 162 25.36 19.04 39.33
C VAL A 162 26.52 19.53 38.46
N ALA A 163 27.52 20.18 39.05
CA ALA A 163 28.68 20.72 38.33
C ALA A 163 29.61 19.64 37.77
N ASP A 164 29.82 18.55 38.52
CA ASP A 164 30.74 17.46 38.16
C ASP A 164 30.09 16.35 37.31
N THR A 165 28.87 16.58 36.82
CA THR A 165 28.13 15.61 36.00
C THR A 165 28.59 15.65 34.55
N HIS A 166 28.78 14.47 33.95
CA HIS A 166 28.95 14.32 32.50
C HIS A 166 27.88 13.38 31.95
N ILE A 167 27.31 13.71 30.80
CA ILE A 167 26.29 12.88 30.14
C ILE A 167 26.93 12.16 28.95
N THR A 168 26.83 10.84 28.95
CA THR A 168 27.21 9.98 27.82
C THR A 168 25.95 9.39 27.20
N ARG A 169 25.88 9.39 25.86
CA ARG A 169 24.76 8.80 25.12
C ARG A 169 25.12 7.39 24.71
N THR A 170 24.24 6.43 24.99
CA THR A 170 24.43 5.03 24.63
C THR A 170 23.34 4.60 23.64
N PRO A 171 23.68 3.89 22.55
CA PRO A 171 22.67 3.31 21.68
C PRO A 171 21.73 2.39 22.46
N LEU A 172 20.46 2.34 22.06
CA LEU A 172 19.56 1.32 22.56
C LEU A 172 20.12 -0.07 22.27
N TRP A 173 19.82 -1.06 23.11
CA TRP A 173 20.32 -2.43 22.91
C TRP A 173 19.87 -3.08 21.59
N THR A 174 18.74 -2.61 21.02
CA THR A 174 18.24 -3.02 19.70
C THR A 174 18.99 -2.34 18.56
N ASP A 175 19.68 -1.22 18.80
CA ASP A 175 20.48 -0.49 17.82
C ASP A 175 21.87 -1.14 17.71
N LYS A 176 21.99 -1.99 16.69
CA LYS A 176 23.21 -2.70 16.33
C LYS A 176 23.68 -2.27 14.94
N ARG A 177 23.38 -1.05 14.51
CA ARG A 177 23.67 -0.60 13.13
C ARG A 177 25.15 -0.59 12.78
N GLY A 178 26.02 -0.46 13.79
CA GLY A 178 27.47 -0.61 13.62
C GLY A 178 27.92 -2.04 13.34
N GLU A 179 27.05 -3.03 13.56
CA GLU A 179 27.27 -4.42 13.16
C GLU A 179 26.87 -4.59 11.69
N THR A 180 27.88 -4.63 10.83
CA THR A 180 27.71 -4.88 9.39
C THR A 180 27.92 -6.36 9.09
N GLY A 181 27.31 -6.81 7.98
CA GLY A 181 27.42 -8.18 7.51
C GLY A 181 28.82 -8.54 6.98
N PRO A 182 28.97 -9.72 6.37
CA PRO A 182 27.89 -10.62 5.95
C PRO A 182 27.18 -11.37 7.09
N PHE A 183 25.87 -11.58 6.95
CA PHE A 183 25.01 -12.30 7.89
C PHE A 183 24.32 -13.49 7.23
N ASP A 184 24.12 -14.58 7.97
CA ASP A 184 23.24 -15.68 7.58
C ASP A 184 22.13 -15.80 8.63
N ILE A 185 20.90 -15.46 8.25
CA ILE A 185 19.76 -15.34 9.16
C ILE A 185 18.93 -16.63 9.07
N ILE A 186 18.80 -17.36 10.19
CA ILE A 186 18.21 -18.69 10.28
C ILE A 186 16.81 -18.61 10.90
N GLY A 187 15.84 -19.30 10.28
CA GLY A 187 14.44 -19.40 10.71
C GLY A 187 14.21 -20.20 11.99
N ASP A 188 12.94 -20.46 12.30
CA ASP A 188 12.51 -21.15 13.53
C ASP A 188 13.02 -22.61 13.55
N ILE A 189 13.76 -22.98 14.60
CA ILE A 189 14.47 -24.27 14.68
C ILE A 189 13.62 -25.34 15.36
N HIS A 190 12.90 -24.98 16.42
CA HIS A 190 12.02 -25.89 17.17
C HIS A 190 12.67 -27.24 17.52
N GLY A 191 13.92 -27.25 18.02
CA GLY A 191 14.62 -28.49 18.39
C GLY A 191 15.04 -29.41 17.23
N CYS A 192 14.91 -28.99 15.97
CA CYS A 192 15.43 -29.69 14.79
C CYS A 192 16.96 -29.50 14.64
N TYR A 193 17.71 -30.01 15.62
CA TYR A 193 19.17 -29.84 15.72
C TYR A 193 19.94 -30.43 14.52
N ASP A 194 19.49 -31.56 13.99
CA ASP A 194 20.21 -32.24 12.91
C ASP A 194 20.08 -31.43 11.60
N GLU A 195 18.88 -30.94 11.30
CA GLU A 195 18.61 -30.01 10.19
C GLU A 195 19.39 -28.70 10.35
N LEU A 196 19.52 -28.18 11.58
CA LEU A 196 20.36 -27.02 11.85
C LEU A 196 21.83 -27.28 11.53
N CYS A 197 22.38 -28.43 11.95
CA CYS A 197 23.76 -28.81 11.61
C CYS A 197 23.94 -28.96 10.09
N ASP A 198 22.98 -29.58 9.40
CA ASP A 198 23.02 -29.79 7.97
C ASP A 198 22.94 -28.44 7.22
N LEU A 199 22.11 -27.50 7.68
CA LEU A 199 22.02 -26.15 7.13
C LEU A 199 23.32 -25.35 7.36
N LEU A 200 23.90 -25.42 8.56
CA LEU A 200 25.16 -24.76 8.88
C LEU A 200 26.30 -25.25 7.97
N ARG A 201 26.41 -26.56 7.74
CA ARG A 201 27.40 -27.12 6.80
C ARG A 201 27.14 -26.65 5.37
N THR A 202 25.88 -26.60 4.95
CA THR A 202 25.48 -26.12 3.62
C THR A 202 25.83 -24.65 3.42
N LEU A 203 25.70 -23.84 4.47
CA LEU A 203 26.11 -22.43 4.51
C LEU A 203 27.64 -22.25 4.64
N GLY A 204 28.43 -23.33 4.72
CA GLY A 204 29.89 -23.25 4.80
C GLY A 204 30.45 -23.10 6.22
N TYR A 205 29.66 -23.34 7.26
CA TYR A 205 30.13 -23.32 8.64
C TYR A 205 30.68 -24.68 9.08
N ALA A 206 31.79 -24.68 9.81
CA ALA A 206 32.40 -25.86 10.42
C ALA A 206 32.61 -25.65 11.93
N PRO A 207 32.44 -26.70 12.77
CA PRO A 207 32.71 -26.60 14.20
C PRO A 207 34.22 -26.51 14.46
N ASP A 208 34.62 -25.59 15.34
CA ASP A 208 35.99 -25.53 15.88
C ASP A 208 36.21 -26.56 17.00
N ASP A 209 37.42 -26.59 17.58
CA ASP A 209 37.80 -27.50 18.69
C ASP A 209 36.91 -27.34 19.94
N THR A 210 36.19 -26.21 20.06
CA THR A 210 35.25 -25.93 21.15
C THR A 210 33.80 -26.30 20.79
N GLY A 211 33.56 -26.80 19.57
CA GLY A 211 32.25 -27.16 19.04
C GLY A 211 31.44 -25.96 18.54
N VAL A 212 32.04 -24.76 18.42
CA VAL A 212 31.37 -23.57 17.88
C VAL A 212 31.49 -23.55 16.37
N TYR A 213 30.37 -23.46 15.66
CA TYR A 213 30.34 -23.35 14.21
C TYR A 213 30.83 -21.97 13.75
N ARG A 214 31.86 -21.94 12.90
CA ARG A 214 32.47 -20.73 12.33
C ARG A 214 32.53 -20.81 10.82
N HIS A 215 32.45 -19.66 10.16
CA HIS A 215 32.60 -19.53 8.71
C HIS A 215 33.96 -18.91 8.39
N ASP A 216 34.70 -19.48 7.43
CA ASP A 216 36.08 -19.08 7.11
C ASP A 216 36.19 -17.63 6.61
N THR A 217 35.13 -17.10 5.98
CA THR A 217 35.08 -15.70 5.52
C THR A 217 34.55 -14.71 6.57
N GLY A 218 34.27 -15.17 7.80
CA GLY A 218 33.82 -14.30 8.90
C GLY A 218 32.33 -13.94 8.89
N ARG A 219 31.49 -14.67 8.13
CA ARG A 219 30.02 -14.51 8.16
C ARG A 219 29.46 -14.79 9.56
N ARG A 220 28.47 -14.01 9.98
CA ARG A 220 27.85 -14.16 11.32
C ARG A 220 26.43 -14.67 11.25
N LEU A 221 26.07 -15.54 12.19
CA LEU A 221 24.74 -16.11 12.27
C LEU A 221 23.76 -15.14 12.93
N VAL A 222 22.50 -15.14 12.51
CA VAL A 222 21.42 -14.45 13.22
C VAL A 222 20.22 -15.38 13.35
N PHE A 223 19.85 -15.75 14.57
CA PHE A 223 18.70 -16.61 14.84
C PHE A 223 17.45 -15.78 15.11
N VAL A 224 16.35 -16.09 14.42
CA VAL A 224 15.06 -15.38 14.60
C VAL A 224 14.27 -15.85 15.84
N GLY A 225 14.80 -16.79 16.63
CA GLY A 225 14.14 -17.31 17.84
C GLY A 225 13.44 -18.64 17.60
N ASP A 226 12.62 -19.07 18.57
CA ASP A 226 11.93 -20.36 18.60
C ASP A 226 12.91 -21.52 18.39
N LEU A 227 13.88 -21.57 19.30
CA LEU A 227 14.95 -22.58 19.33
C LEU A 227 14.43 -23.92 19.85
N VAL A 228 13.38 -23.87 20.68
CA VAL A 228 12.87 -24.96 21.52
C VAL A 228 11.44 -25.36 21.15
N ASP A 229 10.94 -26.38 21.85
CA ASP A 229 9.62 -27.00 21.69
C ASP A 229 9.46 -27.84 20.42
N ARG A 230 8.66 -28.92 20.54
CA ARG A 230 8.26 -29.88 19.48
C ARG A 230 9.35 -30.83 18.99
N GLY A 231 10.52 -30.35 18.57
CA GLY A 231 11.53 -31.20 17.94
C GLY A 231 12.30 -32.11 18.90
N PRO A 232 13.03 -33.10 18.35
CA PRO A 232 13.58 -34.22 19.11
C PRO A 232 14.83 -33.88 19.94
N LYS A 233 15.51 -32.76 19.65
CA LYS A 233 16.82 -32.39 20.22
C LYS A 233 16.87 -30.91 20.64
N THR A 234 15.92 -30.54 21.48
CA THR A 234 15.74 -29.17 22.00
C THR A 234 16.96 -28.70 22.80
N VAL A 235 17.49 -29.56 23.67
CA VAL A 235 18.62 -29.20 24.55
C VAL A 235 19.87 -28.90 23.71
N GLU A 236 20.16 -29.73 22.71
CA GLU A 236 21.31 -29.61 21.82
C GLU A 236 21.21 -28.37 20.92
N ALA A 237 20.04 -28.12 20.32
CA ALA A 237 19.78 -26.92 19.53
C ALA A 237 20.00 -25.65 20.36
N ALA A 238 19.44 -25.60 21.58
CA ALA A 238 19.62 -24.46 22.47
C ALA A 238 21.08 -24.27 22.89
N ILE A 239 21.81 -25.34 23.22
CA ILE A 239 23.24 -25.27 23.59
C ILE A 239 24.08 -24.73 22.42
N LEU A 240 23.84 -25.20 21.20
CA LEU A 240 24.57 -24.73 20.01
C LEU A 240 24.40 -23.21 19.85
N VAL A 241 23.17 -22.72 19.88
CA VAL A 241 22.87 -21.29 19.71
C VAL A 241 23.42 -20.47 20.87
N MET A 242 23.28 -20.93 22.12
CA MET A 242 23.85 -20.26 23.29
C MET A 242 25.37 -20.12 23.19
N ASN A 243 26.07 -21.18 22.75
CA ASN A 243 27.53 -21.16 22.59
C ASN A 243 27.95 -20.22 21.44
N ALA A 244 27.20 -20.20 20.33
CA ALA A 244 27.45 -19.31 19.20
C ALA A 244 27.29 -17.82 19.58
N VAL A 245 26.24 -17.48 20.35
CA VAL A 245 26.05 -16.11 20.82
C VAL A 245 27.10 -15.72 21.87
N GLN A 246 27.40 -16.62 22.82
CA GLN A 246 28.39 -16.36 23.87
C GLN A 246 29.81 -16.14 23.29
N SER A 247 30.14 -16.80 22.19
CA SER A 247 31.43 -16.65 21.49
C SER A 247 31.48 -15.49 20.49
N GLY A 248 30.40 -14.72 20.35
CA GLY A 248 30.32 -13.54 19.49
C GLY A 248 30.19 -13.82 17.99
N VAL A 249 29.94 -15.08 17.60
CA VAL A 249 29.76 -15.47 16.18
C VAL A 249 28.31 -15.38 15.72
N ALA A 250 27.37 -15.23 16.66
CA ALA A 250 25.95 -15.15 16.37
C ALA A 250 25.23 -14.05 17.16
N PHE A 251 24.12 -13.58 16.60
CA PHE A 251 23.08 -12.86 17.31
C PHE A 251 21.81 -13.71 17.40
N CYS A 252 20.94 -13.43 18.37
CA CYS A 252 19.65 -14.10 18.53
C CYS A 252 18.62 -13.09 19.04
N VAL A 253 17.39 -13.21 18.55
CA VAL A 253 16.20 -12.58 19.15
C VAL A 253 15.34 -13.65 19.82
N PRO A 254 14.51 -13.32 20.82
CA PRO A 254 13.72 -14.32 21.53
C PRO A 254 12.50 -14.72 20.71
N GLY A 255 12.20 -16.01 20.65
CA GLY A 255 10.92 -16.52 20.20
C GLY A 255 9.88 -16.64 21.32
N ASN A 256 8.61 -16.78 20.96
CA ASN A 256 7.55 -16.95 21.96
C ASN A 256 7.62 -18.30 22.66
N HIS A 257 8.13 -19.34 22.00
CA HIS A 257 8.37 -20.64 22.62
C HIS A 257 9.54 -20.57 23.61
N ASP A 258 10.62 -19.87 23.27
CA ASP A 258 11.76 -19.64 24.17
C ASP A 258 11.34 -18.91 25.46
N ASP A 259 10.55 -17.84 25.32
CA ASP A 259 10.00 -17.08 26.46
C ASP A 259 9.06 -17.92 27.32
N LYS A 260 8.26 -18.79 26.70
CA LYS A 260 7.33 -19.69 27.42
C LYS A 260 8.08 -20.76 28.21
N LEU A 261 9.08 -21.41 27.62
CA LEU A 261 9.94 -22.39 28.30
C LEU A 261 10.70 -21.72 29.45
N LYS A 262 11.29 -20.55 29.20
CA LYS A 262 11.95 -19.76 30.26
C LYS A 262 11.04 -19.56 31.46
N ARG A 263 9.81 -19.06 31.25
CA ARG A 263 8.85 -18.83 32.33
C ARG A 263 8.49 -20.12 33.08
N ALA A 264 8.39 -21.25 32.38
CA ALA A 264 8.16 -22.56 33.00
C ALA A 264 9.31 -22.95 33.93
N LEU A 265 10.56 -22.79 33.47
CA LEU A 265 11.76 -23.10 34.23
C LEU A 265 11.98 -22.17 35.44
N GLU A 266 11.49 -20.92 35.38
CA GLU A 266 11.44 -20.00 36.52
C GLU A 266 10.34 -20.36 37.55
N GLY A 267 9.58 -21.43 37.32
CA GLY A 267 8.48 -21.86 38.18
C GLY A 267 7.20 -21.00 38.06
N ARG A 268 7.08 -20.21 36.99
CA ARG A 268 5.84 -19.44 36.75
C ARG A 268 4.77 -20.36 36.16
N LYS A 269 3.51 -20.08 36.52
CA LYS A 269 2.36 -20.81 35.97
C LYS A 269 2.19 -20.51 34.48
N VAL A 270 2.39 -21.52 33.64
CA VAL A 270 2.17 -21.45 32.18
C VAL A 270 1.27 -22.60 31.72
N THR A 271 0.56 -22.42 30.60
CA THR A 271 -0.22 -23.50 29.98
C THR A 271 0.72 -24.41 29.18
N ILE A 272 0.79 -25.69 29.53
CA ILE A 272 1.56 -26.67 28.76
C ILE A 272 0.79 -26.98 27.47
N SER A 273 1.31 -26.50 26.35
CA SER A 273 0.72 -26.63 25.01
C SER A 273 1.76 -26.34 23.94
N HIS A 274 1.45 -26.74 22.70
CA HIS A 274 2.23 -26.45 21.48
C HIS A 274 3.68 -26.95 21.48
N GLY A 275 3.98 -28.06 22.17
CA GLY A 275 5.32 -28.67 22.16
C GLY A 275 6.17 -28.43 23.42
N LEU A 276 5.62 -27.74 24.42
CA LEU A 276 6.36 -27.41 25.65
C LEU A 276 6.67 -28.65 26.52
N GLN A 277 5.81 -29.67 26.49
CA GLN A 277 6.00 -30.85 27.33
C GLN A 277 7.25 -31.61 26.89
N GLU A 278 7.47 -31.70 25.59
CA GLU A 278 8.61 -32.35 24.94
C GLU A 278 9.93 -31.70 25.38
N SER A 279 9.98 -30.37 25.43
CA SER A 279 11.14 -29.63 25.97
C SER A 279 11.38 -29.95 27.45
N LEU A 280 10.32 -29.94 28.27
CA LEU A 280 10.43 -30.21 29.71
C LEU A 280 10.90 -31.64 29.98
N ASP A 281 10.41 -32.62 29.21
CA ASP A 281 10.80 -34.02 29.34
C ASP A 281 12.26 -34.25 28.94
N GLN A 282 12.72 -33.62 27.85
CA GLN A 282 14.13 -33.66 27.44
C GLN A 282 15.05 -33.04 28.51
N ILE A 283 14.66 -31.92 29.10
CA ILE A 283 15.43 -31.28 30.18
C ILE A 283 15.41 -32.13 31.45
N ALA A 284 14.27 -32.73 31.80
CA ALA A 284 14.14 -33.60 32.97
C ALA A 284 14.98 -34.88 32.86
N ALA A 285 15.21 -35.36 31.64
CA ALA A 285 16.06 -36.52 31.36
C ALA A 285 17.57 -36.25 31.54
N LEU A 286 17.99 -34.98 31.64
CA LEU A 286 19.40 -34.64 31.88
C LEU A 286 19.82 -34.99 33.32
N PRO A 287 21.09 -35.42 33.53
CA PRO A 287 21.67 -35.59 34.88
C PRO A 287 21.56 -34.30 35.71
N ASP A 288 21.34 -34.42 37.03
CA ASP A 288 21.05 -33.26 37.90
C ASP A 288 22.04 -32.08 37.73
N PRO A 289 23.37 -32.26 37.72
CA PRO A 289 24.32 -31.15 37.56
C PRO A 289 24.23 -30.46 36.19
N GLU A 290 23.99 -31.24 35.14
CA GLU A 290 23.85 -30.75 33.76
C GLU A 290 22.53 -30.02 33.58
N ARG A 291 21.45 -30.56 34.17
CA ARG A 291 20.12 -29.97 34.16
C ARG A 291 20.10 -28.60 34.83
N GLU A 292 20.67 -28.47 36.02
CA GLU A 292 20.75 -27.19 36.74
C GLU A 292 21.59 -26.16 35.96
N THR A 293 22.69 -26.61 35.36
CA THR A 293 23.55 -25.77 34.53
C THR A 293 22.82 -25.28 33.29
N PHE A 294 22.12 -26.17 32.58
CA PHE A 294 21.33 -25.82 31.40
C PHE A 294 20.23 -24.82 31.75
N ILE A 295 19.44 -25.09 32.79
CA ILE A 295 18.34 -24.21 33.22
C ILE A 295 18.87 -22.81 33.52
N THR A 296 19.94 -22.71 34.31
CA THR A 296 20.54 -21.42 34.67
C THR A 296 21.04 -20.65 33.43
N ARG A 297 21.72 -21.35 32.51
CA ARG A 297 22.23 -20.75 31.28
C ARG A 297 21.10 -20.31 30.34
N PHE A 298 20.11 -21.16 30.10
CA PHE A 298 18.99 -20.88 29.21
C PHE A 298 18.14 -19.71 29.71
N VAL A 299 17.81 -19.68 31.00
CA VAL A 299 17.03 -18.59 31.61
C VAL A 299 17.77 -17.26 31.46
N SER A 300 19.07 -17.24 31.79
CA SER A 300 19.93 -16.05 31.64
C SER A 300 20.06 -15.60 30.19
N PHE A 301 20.21 -16.57 29.27
CA PHE A 301 20.32 -16.32 27.84
C PHE A 301 19.07 -15.62 27.30
N VAL A 302 17.88 -16.22 27.49
CA VAL A 302 16.61 -15.66 26.98
C VAL A 302 16.28 -14.30 27.63
N ASP A 303 16.63 -14.09 28.91
CA ASP A 303 16.50 -12.78 29.56
C ASP A 303 17.40 -11.70 28.95
N GLY A 304 18.57 -12.09 28.45
CA GLY A 304 19.51 -11.19 27.79
C GLY A 304 19.12 -10.78 26.37
N LEU A 305 18.17 -11.48 25.73
CA LEU A 305 17.79 -11.22 24.33
C LEU A 305 16.91 -9.98 24.17
N VAL A 306 17.21 -9.21 23.12
CA VAL A 306 16.49 -7.98 22.74
C VAL A 306 15.35 -8.28 21.77
N SER A 307 14.32 -7.44 21.73
CA SER A 307 13.10 -7.70 20.94
C SER A 307 13.34 -7.80 19.44
N HIS A 308 14.25 -6.99 18.92
CA HIS A 308 14.70 -7.01 17.53
C HIS A 308 16.12 -6.48 17.44
N LEU A 309 16.81 -6.82 16.34
CA LEU A 309 18.11 -6.29 15.98
C LEU A 309 17.93 -5.30 14.83
N TRP A 310 18.57 -4.13 14.91
CA TRP A 310 18.67 -3.16 13.82
C TRP A 310 20.11 -3.07 13.38
N LEU A 311 20.43 -3.66 12.23
CA LEU A 311 21.77 -4.01 11.76
C LEU A 311 22.13 -3.25 10.48
N ASP A 312 23.38 -3.42 10.02
CA ASP A 312 23.82 -3.11 8.66
C ASP A 312 23.57 -1.64 8.25
N GLY A 313 24.11 -0.71 9.04
CA GLY A 313 23.92 0.73 8.80
C GLY A 313 22.49 1.23 9.04
N GLY A 314 21.57 0.35 9.42
CA GLY A 314 20.14 0.64 9.55
C GLY A 314 19.27 0.03 8.46
N ASN A 315 19.86 -0.72 7.54
CA ASN A 315 19.18 -1.27 6.38
C ASN A 315 18.60 -2.68 6.60
N LEU A 316 18.92 -3.32 7.73
CA LEU A 316 18.43 -4.64 8.09
C LEU A 316 17.78 -4.61 9.49
N ALA A 317 16.62 -5.24 9.63
CA ALA A 317 16.00 -5.51 10.91
C ALA A 317 15.66 -7.00 11.05
N VAL A 318 15.95 -7.60 12.20
CA VAL A 318 15.63 -9.01 12.48
C VAL A 318 14.80 -9.10 13.75
N ALA A 319 13.66 -9.78 13.67
CA ALA A 319 12.72 -9.97 14.77
C ALA A 319 12.05 -11.35 14.64
N HIS A 320 11.52 -11.91 15.72
CA HIS A 320 10.90 -13.24 15.65
C HIS A 320 9.59 -13.24 14.84
N ALA A 321 8.55 -12.55 15.31
CA ALA A 321 7.24 -12.50 14.64
C ALA A 321 7.04 -11.27 13.72
N GLY A 322 8.09 -10.45 13.58
CA GLY A 322 8.09 -9.21 12.82
C GLY A 322 8.28 -7.94 13.64
N VAL A 323 8.44 -6.80 12.95
CA VAL A 323 8.54 -5.47 13.57
C VAL A 323 8.04 -4.38 12.61
N LYS A 324 7.18 -3.46 13.08
CA LYS A 324 6.67 -2.35 12.27
C LYS A 324 7.74 -1.26 12.08
N ALA A 325 7.66 -0.51 10.99
CA ALA A 325 8.64 0.53 10.64
C ALA A 325 8.81 1.58 11.77
N GLU A 326 7.71 2.01 12.39
CA GLU A 326 7.73 2.96 13.51
C GLU A 326 8.32 2.39 14.81
N MET A 327 8.47 1.06 14.91
CA MET A 327 9.03 0.37 16.09
C MET A 327 10.53 0.11 15.98
N ILE A 328 11.10 0.12 14.77
CA ILE A 328 12.52 -0.17 14.53
C ILE A 328 13.41 0.88 15.23
N GLY A 329 14.46 0.41 15.89
CA GLY A 329 15.40 1.27 16.62
C GLY A 329 14.80 1.90 17.88
N ARG A 330 13.69 1.35 18.40
CA ARG A 330 13.03 1.76 19.65
C ARG A 330 12.90 0.58 20.62
N ALA A 331 12.57 0.86 21.88
CA ALA A 331 12.47 -0.18 22.91
C ALA A 331 11.30 0.09 23.87
N SER A 332 10.37 -0.86 23.95
CA SER A 332 9.29 -0.86 24.96
C SER A 332 8.71 -2.27 25.12
N GLY A 333 7.92 -2.47 26.19
CA GLY A 333 7.19 -3.73 26.39
C GLY A 333 6.25 -4.06 25.23
N ALA A 334 5.55 -3.06 24.68
CA ALA A 334 4.65 -3.23 23.53
C ALA A 334 5.39 -3.68 22.25
N ILE A 335 6.60 -3.16 22.03
CA ILE A 335 7.44 -3.62 20.90
C ILE A 335 7.88 -5.07 21.12
N ARG A 336 8.31 -5.42 22.35
CA ARG A 336 8.70 -6.80 22.66
C ARG A 336 7.53 -7.77 22.46
N GLU A 337 6.34 -7.40 22.90
CA GLU A 337 5.12 -8.19 22.71
C GLU A 337 4.80 -8.37 21.22
N PHE A 338 4.86 -7.30 20.43
CA PHE A 338 4.68 -7.38 18.97
C PHE A 338 5.72 -8.30 18.32
N CYS A 339 7.00 -8.17 18.69
CA CYS A 339 8.07 -8.99 18.12
C CYS A 339 7.96 -10.47 18.50
N LEU A 340 7.29 -10.81 19.62
CA LEU A 340 7.08 -12.20 20.04
C LEU A 340 5.81 -12.83 19.46
N TYR A 341 4.73 -12.05 19.32
CA TYR A 341 3.40 -12.61 19.04
C TYR A 341 2.72 -12.07 17.77
N SER A 342 3.32 -11.05 17.13
CA SER A 342 2.76 -10.31 16.00
C SER A 342 1.49 -9.49 16.32
N ASP A 343 0.81 -8.99 15.28
CA ASP A 343 -0.41 -8.16 15.38
C ASP A 343 -1.67 -9.03 15.56
N THR A 344 -1.99 -9.40 16.80
CA THR A 344 -3.20 -10.20 17.09
C THR A 344 -4.49 -9.36 17.07
N THR A 345 -5.60 -9.93 16.58
CA THR A 345 -6.92 -9.26 16.58
C THR A 345 -7.66 -9.40 17.91
N GLY A 346 -7.23 -10.32 18.77
CA GLY A 346 -7.94 -10.75 19.98
C GLY A 346 -8.94 -11.89 19.74
N GLU A 347 -9.15 -12.29 18.49
CA GLU A 347 -9.96 -13.46 18.11
C GLU A 347 -9.10 -14.72 18.01
N PHE A 348 -9.74 -15.89 18.12
CA PHE A 348 -9.08 -17.20 18.01
C PHE A 348 -9.73 -18.03 16.89
N THR A 349 -8.93 -18.81 16.17
CA THR A 349 -9.40 -19.79 15.19
C THR A 349 -10.10 -20.96 15.91
N PRO A 350 -10.87 -21.81 15.19
CA PRO A 350 -11.48 -23.02 15.77
C PRO A 350 -10.46 -23.96 16.43
N ASP A 351 -9.21 -23.95 15.94
CA ASP A 351 -8.10 -24.74 16.47
C ASP A 351 -7.36 -24.03 17.64
N GLY A 352 -7.86 -22.88 18.10
CA GLY A 352 -7.37 -22.16 19.28
C GLY A 352 -6.18 -21.24 19.04
N PHE A 353 -5.83 -20.92 17.78
CA PHE A 353 -4.73 -20.00 17.46
C PHE A 353 -5.21 -18.56 17.36
N PRO A 354 -4.44 -17.55 17.82
CA PRO A 354 -4.81 -16.14 17.64
C PRO A 354 -4.90 -15.79 16.15
N VAL A 355 -6.00 -15.13 15.77
CA VAL A 355 -6.13 -14.51 14.44
C VAL A 355 -5.23 -13.28 14.40
N ARG A 356 -4.46 -13.13 13.32
CA ARG A 356 -3.44 -12.08 13.16
C ARG A 356 -3.70 -11.22 11.94
N ARG A 357 -3.37 -9.93 12.04
CA ARG A 357 -3.33 -9.01 10.90
C ARG A 357 -2.03 -9.21 10.12
N ASP A 358 -2.11 -9.07 8.80
CA ASP A 358 -0.94 -9.15 7.93
C ASP A 358 -0.17 -7.82 7.93
N TRP A 359 0.60 -7.58 8.99
CA TRP A 359 1.39 -6.36 9.14
C TRP A 359 2.45 -6.22 8.02
N ALA A 360 2.93 -7.33 7.48
CA ALA A 360 3.94 -7.35 6.41
C ALA A 360 3.38 -6.75 5.11
N ALA A 361 2.09 -6.99 4.80
CA ALA A 361 1.40 -6.36 3.69
C ALA A 361 1.30 -4.82 3.84
N GLU A 362 1.23 -4.32 5.07
CA GLU A 362 1.17 -2.89 5.41
C GLU A 362 2.56 -2.26 5.60
N TYR A 363 3.63 -3.05 5.65
CA TYR A 363 4.98 -2.54 5.92
C TYR A 363 5.50 -1.62 4.80
N ARG A 364 6.02 -0.45 5.19
CA ARG A 364 6.57 0.58 4.28
C ARG A 364 7.90 1.15 4.76
N GLY A 365 8.62 0.45 5.64
CA GLY A 365 9.91 0.91 6.16
C GLY A 365 11.08 0.60 5.22
N ASP A 366 12.10 1.46 5.25
CA ASP A 366 13.34 1.30 4.50
C ASP A 366 14.19 0.09 4.92
N PRO A 367 14.25 -0.32 6.20
CA PRO A 367 14.99 -1.52 6.59
C PRO A 367 14.31 -2.78 6.06
N PHE A 368 15.09 -3.70 5.51
CA PHE A 368 14.63 -5.04 5.16
C PHE A 368 14.38 -5.85 6.44
N VAL A 369 13.17 -6.35 6.64
CA VAL A 369 12.79 -7.08 7.87
C VAL A 369 12.80 -8.58 7.63
N VAL A 370 13.64 -9.33 8.33
CA VAL A 370 13.64 -10.80 8.31
C VAL A 370 13.04 -11.33 9.60
N TYR A 371 12.11 -12.27 9.48
CA TYR A 371 11.34 -12.81 10.60
C TYR A 371 10.84 -14.24 10.35
N GLY A 372 10.31 -14.90 11.38
CA GLY A 372 9.74 -16.24 11.36
C GLY A 372 8.32 -16.30 11.98
N HIS A 373 8.10 -17.19 12.94
CA HIS A 373 6.89 -17.35 13.78
C HIS A 373 5.64 -17.99 13.14
N THR A 374 5.39 -17.72 11.86
CA THR A 374 4.20 -18.24 11.16
C THR A 374 4.63 -19.14 10.02
N PRO A 375 4.47 -20.47 10.15
CA PRO A 375 4.91 -21.42 9.15
C PRO A 375 4.25 -21.16 7.79
N VAL A 376 5.06 -21.13 6.73
CA VAL A 376 4.63 -20.99 5.33
C VAL A 376 5.28 -22.08 4.46
N ASP A 377 4.66 -22.44 3.34
CA ASP A 377 5.16 -23.52 2.46
C ASP A 377 6.53 -23.21 1.82
N ALA A 378 6.86 -21.92 1.69
CA ALA A 378 8.11 -21.41 1.17
C ALA A 378 8.35 -20.01 1.75
N VAL A 379 9.62 -19.56 1.76
CA VAL A 379 9.99 -18.21 2.21
C VAL A 379 9.09 -17.16 1.55
N ARG A 380 8.35 -16.41 2.38
CA ARG A 380 7.34 -15.46 1.92
C ARG A 380 7.90 -14.05 1.98
N ILE A 381 8.08 -13.44 0.81
CA ILE A 381 8.65 -12.09 0.69
C ILE A 381 7.55 -11.14 0.24
N ILE A 382 7.27 -10.13 1.06
CA ILE A 382 6.25 -9.11 0.77
C ILE A 382 6.80 -7.75 1.18
N ASN A 383 6.69 -6.77 0.28
CA ASN A 383 7.31 -5.47 0.44
C ASN A 383 8.81 -5.65 0.75
N ASN A 384 9.31 -4.97 1.77
CA ASN A 384 10.68 -5.09 2.22
C ASN A 384 10.77 -5.99 3.47
N THR A 385 10.06 -7.12 3.46
CA THR A 385 10.01 -8.08 4.57
C THR A 385 10.09 -9.52 4.04
N ALA A 386 10.67 -10.44 4.83
CA ALA A 386 10.81 -11.85 4.51
C ALA A 386 10.48 -12.71 5.74
N ASN A 387 9.43 -13.52 5.61
CA ASN A 387 9.14 -14.61 6.53
C ASN A 387 9.91 -15.86 6.10
N ILE A 388 10.83 -16.33 6.94
CA ILE A 388 11.69 -17.49 6.71
C ILE A 388 11.31 -18.71 7.57
N ASP A 389 10.19 -18.67 8.29
CA ASP A 389 9.66 -19.87 8.95
C ASP A 389 8.94 -20.76 7.92
N THR A 390 9.66 -21.79 7.46
CA THR A 390 9.16 -22.81 6.52
C THR A 390 8.78 -24.12 7.20
N GLY A 391 8.50 -24.08 8.50
CA GLY A 391 7.89 -25.20 9.23
C GLY A 391 8.72 -26.47 9.28
N VAL A 392 10.04 -26.40 9.51
CA VAL A 392 10.93 -27.58 9.58
C VAL A 392 10.35 -28.69 10.49
N VAL A 393 9.85 -28.31 11.66
CA VAL A 393 9.34 -29.27 12.65
C VAL A 393 8.05 -29.98 12.22
N PHE A 394 7.34 -29.43 11.22
CA PHE A 394 6.13 -29.99 10.63
C PHE A 394 6.42 -30.82 9.37
N GLY A 395 7.69 -31.04 9.03
CA GLY A 395 8.09 -31.77 7.81
C GLY A 395 8.37 -30.87 6.61
N GLY A 396 8.47 -29.54 6.82
CA GLY A 396 8.86 -28.57 5.80
C GLY A 396 10.38 -28.49 5.59
N SER A 397 10.95 -27.30 5.70
CA SER A 397 12.40 -27.09 5.62
C SER A 397 12.87 -26.10 6.67
N LEU A 398 14.14 -26.18 7.07
CA LEU A 398 14.80 -25.11 7.80
C LEU A 398 15.43 -24.17 6.78
N SER A 399 15.03 -22.90 6.82
CA SER A 399 15.47 -21.88 5.87
C SER A 399 16.46 -20.89 6.48
N ALA A 400 17.37 -20.39 5.65
CA ALA A 400 18.21 -19.24 5.94
C ALA A 400 18.20 -18.24 4.78
N ILE A 401 18.46 -16.97 5.09
CA ILE A 401 18.73 -15.93 4.11
C ILE A 401 20.12 -15.33 4.34
N GLN A 402 20.93 -15.29 3.28
CA GLN A 402 22.27 -14.71 3.28
C GLN A 402 22.18 -13.20 3.03
N ILE A 403 22.95 -12.38 3.73
CA ILE A 403 23.03 -10.91 3.54
C ILE A 403 24.50 -10.54 3.39
N PRO A 404 24.90 -9.75 2.39
CA PRO A 404 24.07 -8.94 1.49
C PRO A 404 23.55 -9.64 0.23
N GLU A 405 23.92 -10.90 0.01
CA GLU A 405 23.63 -11.64 -1.24
C GLU A 405 22.12 -11.84 -1.45
N ARG A 406 21.35 -11.86 -0.36
CA ARG A 406 19.92 -12.14 -0.31
C ARG A 406 19.56 -13.45 -1.01
N GLU A 407 20.41 -14.46 -0.81
CA GLU A 407 20.18 -15.83 -1.27
C GLU A 407 19.46 -16.65 -0.20
N ILE A 408 18.50 -17.46 -0.62
CA ILE A 408 17.77 -18.38 0.26
C ILE A 408 18.45 -19.75 0.20
N VAL A 409 18.79 -20.29 1.37
CA VAL A 409 19.36 -21.64 1.53
C VAL A 409 18.41 -22.44 2.42
N MET A 410 18.09 -23.67 2.02
CA MET A 410 17.12 -24.50 2.75
C MET A 410 17.62 -25.94 2.89
N VAL A 411 17.31 -26.55 4.03
CA VAL A 411 17.49 -27.99 4.27
C VAL A 411 16.14 -28.60 4.61
N ALA A 412 15.75 -29.65 3.88
CA ALA A 412 14.50 -30.36 4.12
C ALA A 412 14.52 -31.06 5.49
N ALA A 413 13.37 -31.06 6.18
CA ALA A 413 13.20 -31.82 7.39
C ALA A 413 13.34 -33.33 7.11
N ARG A 414 13.97 -34.06 8.03
CA ARG A 414 14.13 -35.53 7.90
C ARG A 414 12.80 -36.26 8.03
N GLU A 415 11.93 -35.75 8.88
CA GLU A 415 10.55 -36.21 9.09
C GLU A 415 9.69 -35.09 9.67
N ALA A 416 8.38 -35.33 9.81
CA ALA A 416 7.49 -34.42 10.53
C ALA A 416 7.47 -34.79 12.02
N TYR A 417 8.08 -33.95 12.86
CA TYR A 417 8.17 -34.16 14.31
C TYR A 417 6.91 -33.73 15.08
N ALA A 418 6.09 -32.84 14.49
CA ALA A 418 4.82 -32.40 15.04
C ALA A 418 3.74 -32.31 13.96
N VAL A 419 2.46 -32.35 14.38
CA VAL A 419 1.30 -32.26 13.49
C VAL A 419 0.41 -31.08 13.91
N VAL A 420 0.05 -30.23 12.94
CA VAL A 420 -0.93 -29.14 13.12
C VAL A 420 -1.86 -29.11 11.91
N SER A 421 -3.17 -28.91 12.15
CA SER A 421 -4.16 -28.69 11.10
C SER A 421 -3.80 -27.45 10.27
N GLY A 422 -3.57 -27.62 8.96
CA GLY A 422 -3.22 -26.52 8.05
C GLY A 422 -1.71 -26.22 7.92
N ALA A 423 -0.84 -27.05 8.51
CA ALA A 423 0.60 -27.00 8.23
C ALA A 423 0.92 -27.52 6.80
N PRO A 424 2.06 -27.10 6.20
CA PRO A 424 2.53 -27.62 4.92
C PRO A 424 2.52 -29.15 4.91
N THR A 425 1.95 -29.79 3.90
CA THR A 425 1.99 -31.25 3.78
C THR A 425 3.43 -31.71 3.53
N PRO A 426 3.91 -32.78 4.19
CA PRO A 426 5.25 -33.30 3.98
C PRO A 426 5.48 -33.62 2.50
N ARG A 427 6.59 -33.15 1.91
CA ARG A 427 7.01 -33.60 0.58
C ARG A 427 7.45 -35.06 0.71
N SER A 428 6.73 -35.99 0.09
CA SER A 428 7.17 -37.39 0.05
C SER A 428 8.48 -37.49 -0.71
N SER A 429 9.52 -38.05 -0.08
CA SER A 429 10.74 -38.51 -0.74
C SER A 429 10.37 -39.40 -1.94
N PRO A 430 11.09 -39.35 -3.07
CA PRO A 430 10.76 -40.21 -4.20
C PRO A 430 10.93 -41.67 -3.79
N SER A 431 9.84 -42.42 -3.80
CA SER A 431 9.87 -43.87 -3.60
C SER A 431 10.68 -44.51 -4.72
N SER A 432 11.66 -45.33 -4.32
CA SER A 432 12.47 -46.24 -5.13
C SER A 432 11.69 -46.89 -6.29
N GLY A 433 11.95 -46.43 -7.51
CA GLY A 433 11.62 -47.11 -8.76
C GLY A 433 12.85 -47.04 -9.67
N GLY A 434 13.41 -48.20 -10.00
CA GLY A 434 14.74 -48.35 -10.61
C GLY A 434 14.95 -47.58 -11.92
N GLY A 435 16.10 -46.93 -11.99
CA GLY A 435 16.68 -46.31 -13.17
C GLY A 435 17.95 -45.59 -12.74
N GLU A 436 19.11 -46.18 -13.04
CA GLU A 436 20.42 -45.56 -12.82
C GLU A 436 20.50 -44.27 -13.66
N SER A 437 20.31 -43.12 -13.02
CA SER A 437 20.79 -41.83 -13.50
C SER A 437 21.19 -41.01 -12.28
N GLU A 438 22.46 -40.64 -12.20
CA GLU A 438 23.03 -39.76 -11.18
C GLU A 438 22.19 -38.48 -11.05
N ALA A 439 21.43 -38.39 -9.95
CA ALA A 439 20.67 -37.20 -9.59
C ALA A 439 21.55 -36.33 -8.69
N GLU A 440 22.15 -35.28 -9.27
CA GLU A 440 22.69 -34.16 -8.52
C GLU A 440 21.60 -33.56 -7.62
N SER A 441 21.92 -33.40 -6.34
CA SER A 441 21.14 -32.68 -5.34
C SER A 441 21.01 -31.20 -5.74
N GLY A 442 19.94 -30.88 -6.48
CA GLY A 442 19.66 -29.54 -6.98
C GLY A 442 19.25 -28.58 -5.86
N ASN A 443 20.22 -27.82 -5.34
CA ASN A 443 19.99 -26.62 -4.54
C ASN A 443 19.21 -25.59 -5.35
N VAL A 444 18.07 -25.14 -4.83
CA VAL A 444 17.32 -24.02 -5.42
C VAL A 444 17.82 -22.73 -4.77
N SER A 445 18.88 -22.13 -5.33
CA SER A 445 19.27 -20.74 -4.99
C SER A 445 18.32 -19.78 -5.70
N LEU A 446 17.58 -19.00 -4.93
CA LEU A 446 16.77 -17.88 -5.41
C LEU A 446 17.47 -16.59 -4.99
N SER A 447 17.96 -15.82 -5.96
CA SER A 447 18.60 -14.53 -5.73
C SER A 447 17.54 -13.41 -5.66
N LEU A 448 17.59 -12.58 -4.62
CA LEU A 448 16.72 -11.40 -4.48
C LEU A 448 17.40 -10.14 -5.03
N PRO A 449 16.64 -9.09 -5.38
CA PRO A 449 17.22 -7.84 -5.87
C PRO A 449 18.13 -7.18 -4.81
N PRO A 450 19.24 -6.54 -5.24
CA PRO A 450 20.20 -5.88 -4.35
C PRO A 450 19.58 -4.69 -3.60
N TYR A 451 20.29 -4.19 -2.57
CA TYR A 451 19.93 -2.93 -1.91
C TYR A 451 19.78 -1.80 -2.93
N PRO A 452 18.76 -0.92 -2.83
CA PRO A 452 18.82 0.36 -3.51
C PRO A 452 20.02 1.14 -2.95
N PRO A 453 20.89 1.73 -3.80
CA PRO A 453 21.97 2.58 -3.34
C PRO A 453 21.42 3.76 -2.53
N GLU A 454 22.21 4.28 -1.58
CA GLU A 454 21.89 5.53 -0.90
C GLU A 454 21.63 6.65 -1.94
N GLY A 455 20.37 7.11 -2.02
CA GLY A 455 19.98 8.23 -2.88
C GLY A 455 19.13 7.87 -4.10
N GLU A 456 18.84 6.60 -4.41
CA GLU A 456 17.98 6.20 -5.54
C GLU A 456 16.52 5.94 -5.12
N GLY A 457 15.92 6.88 -4.38
CA GLY A 457 14.51 6.81 -3.98
C GLY A 457 13.49 6.99 -5.11
N ASP A 458 13.93 7.13 -6.36
CA ASP A 458 13.07 7.60 -7.46
C ASP A 458 13.47 7.02 -8.83
N SER A 459 13.88 5.75 -8.89
CA SER A 459 14.04 5.09 -10.19
C SER A 459 12.66 4.91 -10.85
N ALA A 460 12.50 5.36 -12.09
CA ALA A 460 11.30 5.18 -12.90
C ALA A 460 11.04 3.70 -13.31
N ALA A 461 11.83 2.75 -12.80
CA ALA A 461 11.69 1.32 -13.08
C ALA A 461 10.64 0.68 -12.15
N LEU A 462 9.70 -0.04 -12.74
CA LEU A 462 8.69 -0.82 -12.02
C LEU A 462 9.36 -2.01 -11.33
N ASN A 463 9.20 -2.14 -10.01
CA ASN A 463 9.67 -3.30 -9.28
C ASN A 463 8.61 -4.43 -9.35
N LEU A 464 9.01 -5.62 -9.78
CA LEU A 464 8.13 -6.77 -9.94
C LEU A 464 7.40 -7.13 -8.63
N LEU A 465 8.09 -7.03 -7.49
CA LEU A 465 7.54 -7.33 -6.16
C LEU A 465 6.46 -6.31 -5.74
N ASP A 466 6.47 -5.13 -6.37
CA ASP A 466 5.43 -4.11 -6.19
C ASP A 466 4.14 -4.45 -6.93
N HIS A 467 4.04 -5.58 -7.61
CA HIS A 467 2.85 -5.94 -8.37
C HIS A 467 2.49 -7.44 -8.29
N THR A 468 3.12 -8.19 -7.39
CA THR A 468 2.77 -9.60 -7.09
C THR A 468 1.92 -9.72 -5.82
N GLY A 469 1.04 -10.73 -5.75
CA GLY A 469 0.21 -11.02 -4.57
C GLY A 469 -1.11 -10.22 -4.47
N ARG A 470 -1.90 -10.50 -3.43
CA ARG A 470 -3.13 -9.76 -3.09
C ARG A 470 -2.79 -8.33 -2.67
N ARG A 471 -3.53 -7.34 -3.17
CA ARG A 471 -3.32 -5.92 -2.84
C ARG A 471 -4.54 -5.26 -2.20
N VAL A 472 -4.25 -4.29 -1.35
CA VAL A 472 -5.24 -3.41 -0.74
C VAL A 472 -4.77 -1.98 -0.93
N VAL A 473 -5.47 -1.22 -1.76
CA VAL A 473 -5.17 0.19 -2.04
C VAL A 473 -6.17 1.05 -1.28
N SER A 474 -5.67 1.87 -0.36
CA SER A 474 -6.49 2.87 0.33
C SER A 474 -6.75 4.06 -0.58
N THR A 475 -8.02 4.43 -0.71
CA THR A 475 -8.51 5.54 -1.51
C THR A 475 -9.41 6.43 -0.65
N ARG A 476 -9.40 7.73 -0.91
CA ARG A 476 -10.30 8.68 -0.24
C ARG A 476 -11.78 8.40 -0.53
N LEU A 477 -12.11 7.98 -1.74
CA LEU A 477 -13.50 7.85 -2.21
C LEU A 477 -14.15 6.49 -1.87
N ALA A 478 -13.39 5.38 -1.90
CA ALA A 478 -13.93 4.04 -1.68
C ALA A 478 -13.39 3.36 -0.41
N GLY A 479 -12.54 4.02 0.38
CA GLY A 479 -11.84 3.37 1.48
C GLY A 479 -10.83 2.37 0.93
N SER A 480 -10.93 1.09 1.30
CA SER A 480 -9.99 0.07 0.82
C SER A 480 -10.52 -0.64 -0.44
N VAL A 481 -9.76 -0.57 -1.53
CA VAL A 481 -10.01 -1.35 -2.75
C VAL A 481 -9.08 -2.56 -2.75
N ILE A 482 -9.67 -3.75 -2.78
CA ILE A 482 -8.93 -5.02 -2.77
C ILE A 482 -8.79 -5.51 -4.20
N VAL A 483 -7.56 -5.87 -4.58
CA VAL A 483 -7.23 -6.49 -5.86
C VAL A 483 -6.72 -7.91 -5.60
N ALA A 484 -7.36 -8.89 -6.23
CA ALA A 484 -6.97 -10.29 -6.12
C ALA A 484 -5.64 -10.55 -6.84
N GLU A 485 -4.89 -11.56 -6.38
CA GLU A 485 -3.56 -11.88 -6.90
C GLU A 485 -3.57 -12.24 -8.40
N GLY A 486 -4.51 -13.08 -8.84
CA GLY A 486 -4.62 -13.48 -10.25
C GLY A 486 -4.84 -12.31 -11.21
N ASN A 487 -5.53 -11.27 -10.75
CA ASN A 487 -5.79 -10.05 -11.50
C ASN A 487 -4.55 -9.16 -11.63
N ASN A 488 -3.74 -9.08 -10.56
CA ASN A 488 -2.48 -8.34 -10.58
C ASN A 488 -1.48 -8.94 -11.58
N ALA A 489 -1.42 -10.27 -11.68
CA ALA A 489 -0.54 -10.95 -12.64
C ALA A 489 -0.90 -10.61 -14.10
N ALA A 490 -2.20 -10.55 -14.43
CA ALA A 490 -2.67 -10.17 -15.76
C ALA A 490 -2.35 -8.70 -16.09
N ALA A 491 -2.51 -7.79 -15.13
CA ALA A 491 -2.14 -6.39 -15.29
C ALA A 491 -0.63 -6.21 -15.52
N LEU A 492 0.20 -6.94 -14.77
CA LEU A 492 1.65 -6.88 -14.87
C LEU A 492 2.16 -7.36 -16.25
N GLU A 493 1.54 -8.38 -16.84
CA GLU A 493 1.86 -8.82 -18.21
C GLU A 493 1.65 -7.70 -19.23
N ILE A 494 0.47 -7.07 -19.18
CA ILE A 494 0.10 -5.99 -20.11
C ILE A 494 1.06 -4.80 -19.97
N MET A 495 1.41 -4.46 -18.72
CA MET A 495 2.22 -3.30 -18.40
C MET A 495 3.70 -3.48 -18.74
N SER A 496 4.27 -4.65 -18.40
CA SER A 496 5.70 -4.91 -18.60
C SER A 496 6.07 -5.04 -20.08
N ARG A 497 5.14 -5.44 -20.95
CA ARG A 497 5.42 -5.70 -22.36
C ARG A 497 4.95 -4.60 -23.32
N PHE A 498 3.85 -3.93 -23.01
CA PHE A 498 3.13 -3.14 -24.03
C PHE A 498 2.71 -1.73 -23.58
N ALA A 499 2.91 -1.37 -22.31
CA ALA A 499 2.51 -0.05 -21.84
C ALA A 499 3.44 1.06 -22.34
N ALA A 500 2.90 2.28 -22.35
CA ALA A 500 3.71 3.48 -22.48
C ALA A 500 4.66 3.59 -21.28
N HIS A 501 5.66 4.47 -21.41
CA HIS A 501 6.59 4.71 -20.32
C HIS A 501 5.83 5.07 -19.01
N PRO A 502 6.09 4.39 -17.87
CA PRO A 502 5.32 4.55 -16.63
C PRO A 502 5.17 5.99 -16.13
N ARG A 503 6.17 6.85 -16.36
CA ARG A 503 6.12 8.29 -16.06
C ARG A 503 4.81 8.99 -16.50
N TRP A 504 4.21 8.57 -17.61
CA TRP A 504 2.97 9.16 -18.14
C TRP A 504 1.69 8.56 -17.55
N LEU A 505 1.79 7.44 -16.84
CA LEU A 505 0.66 6.65 -16.33
C LEU A 505 0.19 7.16 -14.96
N ILE A 506 -0.21 8.43 -14.92
CA ILE A 506 -0.74 9.09 -13.71
C ILE A 506 -2.23 8.81 -13.49
N TYR A 507 -2.91 8.28 -14.50
CA TYR A 507 -4.35 8.04 -14.51
C TYR A 507 -4.71 6.93 -15.50
N LEU A 508 -5.65 6.06 -15.12
CA LEU A 508 -6.39 5.21 -16.05
C LEU A 508 -7.89 5.41 -15.84
N PRO A 509 -8.68 5.48 -16.94
CA PRO A 509 -10.10 5.73 -16.87
C PRO A 509 -10.86 4.48 -16.40
N PRO A 510 -11.97 4.65 -15.65
CA PRO A 510 -12.77 3.53 -15.21
C PRO A 510 -13.64 2.95 -16.33
N THR A 511 -14.02 1.68 -16.17
CA THR A 511 -15.16 1.10 -16.87
C THR A 511 -16.45 1.86 -16.55
N MET A 512 -17.43 1.72 -17.44
CA MET A 512 -18.75 2.31 -17.28
C MET A 512 -19.82 1.21 -17.28
N SER A 513 -20.80 1.32 -16.38
CA SER A 513 -21.98 0.45 -16.37
C SER A 513 -23.07 1.00 -17.31
N PRO A 514 -23.82 0.13 -18.00
CA PRO A 514 -25.05 0.54 -18.68
C PRO A 514 -26.18 0.77 -17.67
N VAL A 515 -27.26 1.35 -18.19
CA VAL A 515 -28.53 1.52 -17.49
C VAL A 515 -29.22 0.16 -17.22
N GLU A 516 -30.13 0.14 -16.25
CA GLU A 516 -31.10 -0.95 -16.06
C GLU A 516 -31.85 -1.30 -17.35
N THR A 517 -32.30 -2.56 -17.45
CA THR A 517 -32.99 -3.02 -18.65
C THR A 517 -34.31 -2.28 -18.83
N ALA A 518 -34.55 -1.86 -20.07
CA ALA A 518 -35.70 -1.03 -20.39
C ALA A 518 -37.02 -1.78 -20.19
N THR A 519 -37.97 -1.08 -19.57
CA THR A 519 -39.35 -1.53 -19.43
C THR A 519 -40.09 -1.51 -20.77
N ALA A 520 -39.80 -0.52 -21.63
CA ALA A 520 -40.33 -0.42 -22.99
C ALA A 520 -40.05 -1.68 -23.82
N GLU A 521 -41.05 -2.18 -24.53
CA GLU A 521 -40.98 -3.51 -25.19
C GLU A 521 -39.85 -3.60 -26.23
N ASP A 522 -39.66 -2.56 -27.04
CA ASP A 522 -38.72 -2.56 -28.18
C ASP A 522 -37.27 -2.17 -27.84
N TYR A 523 -36.98 -1.92 -26.57
CA TYR A 523 -35.68 -1.43 -26.11
C TYR A 523 -35.03 -2.38 -25.10
N LEU A 524 -33.70 -2.45 -25.18
CA LEU A 524 -32.88 -3.06 -24.12
C LEU A 524 -32.38 -1.99 -23.14
N GLU A 525 -32.05 -0.81 -23.66
CA GLU A 525 -31.61 0.38 -22.92
C GLU A 525 -32.48 1.56 -23.34
N HIS A 526 -32.93 2.35 -22.37
CA HIS A 526 -33.77 3.52 -22.62
C HIS A 526 -33.47 4.63 -21.59
N PRO A 527 -33.60 5.92 -21.96
CA PRO A 527 -33.24 7.04 -21.08
C PRO A 527 -33.99 7.07 -19.75
N ALA A 528 -35.26 6.65 -19.75
CA ALA A 528 -36.14 6.67 -18.59
C ALA A 528 -35.52 5.96 -17.37
N GLU A 529 -34.92 4.79 -17.56
CA GLU A 529 -34.29 4.02 -16.49
C GLU A 529 -33.04 4.71 -15.93
N ALA A 530 -32.32 5.50 -16.74
CA ALA A 530 -31.13 6.23 -16.28
C ALA A 530 -31.55 7.44 -15.43
N PHE A 531 -32.53 8.20 -15.88
CA PHE A 531 -33.08 9.33 -15.12
C PHE A 531 -33.72 8.86 -13.82
N ALA A 532 -34.50 7.78 -13.86
CA ALA A 532 -35.06 7.16 -12.67
C ALA A 532 -33.99 6.66 -11.71
N TYR A 533 -32.89 6.07 -12.22
CA TYR A 533 -31.75 5.66 -11.38
C TYR A 533 -31.18 6.85 -10.61
N PHE A 534 -30.83 7.94 -11.29
CA PHE A 534 -30.25 9.12 -10.65
C PHE A 534 -31.24 9.81 -9.70
N GLY A 535 -32.51 9.91 -10.08
CA GLY A 535 -33.57 10.43 -9.20
C GLY A 535 -33.70 9.64 -7.90
N ARG A 536 -33.65 8.30 -7.96
CA ARG A 536 -33.66 7.44 -6.76
C ARG A 536 -32.41 7.59 -5.89
N GLN A 537 -31.28 8.03 -6.46
CA GLN A 537 -30.05 8.34 -5.72
C GLN A 537 -30.03 9.78 -5.17
N GLY A 538 -31.12 10.55 -5.33
CA GLY A 538 -31.21 11.92 -4.84
C GLY A 538 -30.51 12.96 -5.72
N VAL A 539 -30.17 12.62 -6.97
CA VAL A 539 -29.57 13.56 -7.93
C VAL A 539 -30.67 14.24 -8.71
N ALA A 540 -30.95 15.51 -8.41
CA ALA A 540 -32.03 16.27 -9.03
C ALA A 540 -31.75 16.66 -10.50
N THR A 541 -30.49 16.89 -10.85
CA THR A 541 -30.09 17.30 -12.21
C THR A 541 -28.94 16.44 -12.70
N VAL A 542 -29.13 15.90 -13.90
CA VAL A 542 -28.12 15.13 -14.64
C VAL A 542 -27.76 15.85 -15.93
N ILE A 543 -26.55 15.60 -16.41
CA ILE A 543 -26.06 16.05 -17.70
C ILE A 543 -25.98 14.83 -18.62
N CYS A 544 -26.71 14.90 -19.72
CA CYS A 544 -26.61 13.96 -20.82
C CYS A 544 -25.52 14.46 -21.77
N GLU A 545 -24.50 13.64 -22.02
CA GLU A 545 -23.47 13.92 -23.02
C GLU A 545 -23.58 12.91 -24.15
N GLU A 546 -23.36 13.36 -25.39
CA GLU A 546 -23.26 12.46 -26.54
C GLU A 546 -22.18 11.41 -26.31
N LYS A 547 -22.55 10.13 -26.47
CA LYS A 547 -21.58 9.05 -26.40
C LYS A 547 -20.92 8.90 -27.75
N HIS A 548 -19.72 9.46 -27.87
CA HIS A 548 -18.89 9.32 -29.07
C HIS A 548 -18.44 7.87 -29.26
N MET A 549 -18.52 7.39 -30.49
CA MET A 549 -18.10 6.03 -30.84
C MET A 549 -16.66 6.05 -31.38
N GLY A 550 -15.70 5.81 -30.49
CA GLY A 550 -14.28 5.84 -30.82
C GLY A 550 -13.48 4.91 -29.93
N SER A 551 -12.33 5.40 -29.46
CA SER A 551 -11.53 4.76 -28.44
C SER A 551 -11.14 5.76 -27.37
N ARG A 552 -11.43 5.44 -26.11
CA ARG A 552 -11.02 6.21 -24.94
C ARG A 552 -9.51 6.50 -24.95
N ALA A 553 -9.16 7.78 -24.84
CA ALA A 553 -7.81 8.27 -24.86
C ALA A 553 -7.56 9.24 -23.69
N VAL A 554 -6.54 8.95 -22.89
CA VAL A 554 -5.99 9.87 -21.89
C VAL A 554 -4.84 10.64 -22.53
N ILE A 555 -4.94 11.96 -22.60
CA ILE A 555 -3.96 12.83 -23.24
C ILE A 555 -3.24 13.60 -22.13
N VAL A 556 -2.00 13.22 -21.84
CA VAL A 556 -1.10 14.03 -21.00
C VAL A 556 -0.27 14.88 -21.93
N VAL A 557 -0.41 16.20 -21.83
CA VAL A 557 0.23 17.17 -22.73
C VAL A 557 0.93 18.25 -21.92
N CYS A 558 2.19 18.51 -22.24
CA CYS A 558 2.98 19.58 -21.68
C CYS A 558 3.11 20.70 -22.70
N ARG A 559 3.29 21.94 -22.23
CA ARG A 559 3.50 23.12 -23.07
C ARG A 559 4.76 22.96 -23.94
N ASP A 560 5.80 22.36 -23.37
CA ASP A 560 7.09 22.13 -23.99
C ASP A 560 7.85 20.98 -23.31
N GLY A 561 9.06 20.68 -23.80
CA GLY A 561 9.93 19.64 -23.24
C GLY A 561 10.46 19.95 -21.84
N ASP A 562 10.58 21.23 -21.47
CA ASP A 562 11.04 21.63 -20.14
C ASP A 562 9.96 21.35 -19.08
N ALA A 563 8.70 21.63 -19.39
CA ALA A 563 7.56 21.23 -18.57
C ALA A 563 7.49 19.70 -18.41
N ALA A 564 7.67 18.95 -19.50
CA ALA A 564 7.70 17.48 -19.45
C ALA A 564 8.82 16.95 -18.55
N LYS A 565 10.00 17.56 -18.60
CA LYS A 565 11.12 17.22 -17.73
C LYS A 565 10.84 17.55 -16.27
N ARG A 566 10.31 18.74 -15.99
CA ARG A 566 10.03 19.20 -14.62
C ARG A 566 8.97 18.36 -13.90
N HIS A 567 7.90 17.99 -14.59
CA HIS A 567 6.74 17.35 -13.96
C HIS A 567 6.71 15.83 -14.11
N PHE A 568 7.32 15.30 -15.17
CA PHE A 568 7.27 13.86 -15.49
C PHE A 568 8.66 13.23 -15.63
N GLY A 569 9.73 13.99 -15.38
CA GLY A 569 11.10 13.50 -15.48
C GLY A 569 11.55 13.18 -16.90
N ALA A 570 10.86 13.66 -17.94
CA ALA A 570 11.17 13.43 -19.36
C ALA A 570 12.66 13.67 -19.71
N GLU A 571 13.22 12.82 -20.55
CA GLU A 571 14.61 12.89 -20.99
C GLU A 571 14.75 13.64 -22.33
N PRO A 572 15.96 14.14 -22.67
CA PRO A 572 16.20 14.76 -23.97
C PRO A 572 15.83 13.81 -25.13
N GLY A 573 14.90 14.24 -25.99
CA GLY A 573 14.39 13.45 -27.10
C GLY A 573 13.03 12.78 -26.84
N ASP A 574 12.51 12.83 -25.61
CA ASP A 574 11.11 12.48 -25.32
C ASP A 574 10.15 13.51 -25.92
N LEU A 575 8.96 13.05 -26.28
CA LEU A 575 7.87 13.96 -26.67
C LEU A 575 7.31 14.67 -25.41
N PRO A 576 6.81 15.91 -25.53
CA PRO A 576 6.27 16.68 -24.41
C PRO A 576 4.87 16.21 -23.99
N GLY A 577 4.69 14.90 -23.80
CA GLY A 577 3.42 14.27 -23.46
C GLY A 577 3.26 12.85 -23.97
N ALA A 578 2.09 12.27 -23.70
CA ALA A 578 1.69 10.95 -24.19
C ALA A 578 0.17 10.87 -24.43
N VAL A 579 -0.23 10.10 -25.43
CA VAL A 579 -1.64 9.74 -25.71
C VAL A 579 -1.80 8.26 -25.39
N LEU A 580 -2.56 7.98 -24.33
CA LEU A 580 -2.67 6.67 -23.71
C LEU A 580 -4.06 6.08 -23.95
N THR A 581 -4.13 4.79 -24.20
CA THR A 581 -5.38 4.03 -24.22
C THR A 581 -5.86 3.73 -22.79
N ARG A 582 -7.10 3.24 -22.64
CA ARG A 582 -7.64 2.80 -21.35
C ARG A 582 -6.82 1.71 -20.63
N THR A 583 -5.93 1.02 -21.34
CA THR A 583 -5.04 -0.03 -20.79
C THR A 583 -3.60 0.45 -20.61
N GLY A 584 -3.35 1.76 -20.71
CA GLY A 584 -2.03 2.35 -20.48
C GLY A 584 -1.02 2.20 -21.62
N ARG A 585 -1.45 1.69 -22.77
CA ARG A 585 -0.62 1.60 -23.98
C ARG A 585 -0.63 2.92 -24.75
N LEU A 586 0.43 3.22 -25.50
CA LEU A 586 0.40 4.29 -26.49
C LEU A 586 -0.73 4.06 -27.50
N PHE A 587 -1.44 5.14 -27.85
CA PHE A 587 -2.57 5.06 -28.78
C PHE A 587 -2.11 4.62 -30.18
N THR A 588 -1.02 5.21 -30.66
CA THR A 588 -0.34 4.86 -31.90
C THR A 588 1.15 4.59 -31.64
N THR A 589 1.75 3.69 -32.43
CA THR A 589 3.20 3.47 -32.45
C THR A 589 3.91 4.33 -33.50
N ASP A 590 3.15 5.02 -34.36
CA ASP A 590 3.68 6.02 -35.28
C ASP A 590 4.03 7.29 -34.50
N ARG A 591 5.33 7.48 -34.26
CA ARG A 591 5.85 8.63 -33.51
C ARG A 591 5.50 9.96 -34.17
N THR A 592 5.44 10.03 -35.50
CA THR A 592 5.14 11.27 -36.24
C THR A 592 3.70 11.69 -36.01
N LEU A 593 2.77 10.74 -36.12
CA LEU A 593 1.36 10.98 -35.84
C LEU A 593 1.14 11.32 -34.36
N HIS A 594 1.84 10.64 -33.45
CA HIS A 594 1.75 10.92 -32.02
C HIS A 594 2.24 12.34 -31.69
N GLU A 595 3.40 12.72 -32.20
CA GLU A 595 3.93 14.08 -32.05
C GLU A 595 2.97 15.13 -32.61
N ALA A 596 2.42 14.91 -33.82
CA ALA A 596 1.45 15.82 -34.43
C ALA A 596 0.21 16.02 -33.55
N ILE A 597 -0.34 14.95 -32.95
CA ILE A 597 -1.49 15.04 -32.03
C ILE A 597 -1.12 15.89 -30.81
N LEU A 598 0.03 15.66 -30.20
CA LEU A 598 0.47 16.42 -29.02
C LEU A 598 0.72 17.90 -29.35
N THR A 599 1.35 18.18 -30.49
CA THR A 599 1.62 19.56 -30.95
C THR A 599 0.32 20.31 -31.22
N GLU A 600 -0.61 19.76 -32.02
CA GLU A 600 -1.91 20.41 -32.27
C GLU A 600 -2.71 20.58 -30.96
N THR A 601 -2.64 19.60 -30.06
CA THR A 601 -3.29 19.71 -28.74
C THR A 601 -2.71 20.88 -27.94
N ALA A 602 -1.39 20.99 -27.81
CA ALA A 602 -0.74 22.06 -27.06
C ALA A 602 -1.03 23.45 -27.66
N GLN A 603 -1.06 23.54 -29.00
CA GLN A 603 -1.41 24.77 -29.73
C GLN A 603 -2.88 25.16 -29.52
N ALA A 604 -3.81 24.20 -29.56
CA ALA A 604 -5.23 24.44 -29.31
C ALA A 604 -5.47 24.91 -27.87
N ILE A 605 -4.80 24.31 -26.87
CA ILE A 605 -4.88 24.73 -25.46
C ILE A 605 -4.35 26.15 -25.30
N ASN A 606 -3.25 26.49 -25.99
CA ASN A 606 -2.70 27.84 -25.98
C ASN A 606 -3.66 28.86 -26.60
N ALA A 607 -4.22 28.56 -27.77
CA ALA A 607 -5.17 29.44 -28.45
C ALA A 607 -6.47 29.64 -27.64
N ALA A 608 -6.92 28.62 -26.93
CA ALA A 608 -8.07 28.69 -26.04
C ALA A 608 -7.81 29.44 -24.71
N GLY A 609 -6.55 29.84 -24.45
CA GLY A 609 -6.14 30.55 -23.22
C GLY A 609 -6.09 29.68 -21.96
N LEU A 610 -6.19 28.36 -22.10
CA LEU A 610 -6.34 27.43 -20.96
C LEU A 610 -5.07 27.30 -20.13
N TRP A 611 -3.89 27.49 -20.72
CA TRP A 611 -2.64 27.48 -19.98
C TRP A 611 -2.58 28.56 -18.90
N ASP A 612 -3.00 29.77 -19.26
CA ASP A 612 -2.97 30.93 -18.37
C ASP A 612 -4.16 30.94 -17.42
N GLU A 613 -5.36 30.60 -17.90
CA GLU A 613 -6.58 30.50 -17.07
C GLU A 613 -6.44 29.47 -15.94
N LEU A 614 -5.77 28.34 -16.21
CA LEU A 614 -5.56 27.26 -15.24
C LEU A 614 -4.21 27.34 -14.53
N GLU A 615 -3.42 28.39 -14.79
CA GLU A 615 -2.09 28.63 -14.21
C GLU A 615 -1.17 27.39 -14.29
N THR A 616 -1.07 26.80 -15.48
CA THR A 616 -0.36 25.52 -15.68
C THR A 616 0.42 25.48 -16.99
N ASP A 617 1.42 24.60 -17.04
CA ASP A 617 2.22 24.25 -18.21
C ASP A 617 2.06 22.77 -18.61
N TRP A 618 1.16 22.03 -17.97
CA TRP A 618 0.73 20.69 -18.39
C TRP A 618 -0.74 20.43 -18.06
N LEU A 619 -1.38 19.54 -18.81
CA LEU A 619 -2.75 19.07 -18.59
C LEU A 619 -2.85 17.55 -18.79
N CYS A 620 -3.68 16.91 -17.98
CA CYS A 620 -4.19 15.56 -18.22
C CYS A 620 -5.66 15.64 -18.64
N LEU A 621 -5.94 15.25 -19.87
CA LEU A 621 -7.28 15.28 -20.47
C LEU A 621 -7.81 13.86 -20.63
N ASP A 622 -9.12 13.71 -20.47
CA ASP A 622 -9.84 12.48 -20.79
C ASP A 622 -10.77 12.73 -21.97
N ALA A 623 -10.62 11.92 -23.01
CA ALA A 623 -11.21 12.14 -24.32
C ALA A 623 -11.59 10.84 -25.04
N GLU A 624 -12.42 10.97 -26.07
CA GLU A 624 -12.67 9.92 -27.05
C GLU A 624 -11.98 10.28 -28.37
N LEU A 625 -11.22 9.36 -28.95
CA LEU A 625 -10.54 9.54 -30.25
C LEU A 625 -11.27 8.74 -31.34
N LEU A 626 -11.62 9.43 -32.43
CA LEU A 626 -12.40 8.93 -33.57
C LEU A 626 -11.56 8.95 -34.86
N PRO A 627 -11.84 8.07 -35.84
CA PRO A 627 -12.91 7.06 -35.84
C PRO A 627 -12.57 5.79 -35.06
N TRP A 628 -13.58 4.96 -34.82
CA TRP A 628 -13.39 3.66 -34.17
C TRP A 628 -12.38 2.77 -34.90
N ASN A 629 -12.38 2.77 -36.23
CA ASN A 629 -11.46 1.96 -37.02
C ASN A 629 -10.00 2.45 -36.98
N ALA A 630 -9.71 3.65 -36.44
CA ALA A 630 -8.33 4.09 -36.21
C ALA A 630 -7.58 3.15 -35.26
N LYS A 631 -8.29 2.52 -34.32
CA LYS A 631 -7.71 1.51 -33.41
C LYS A 631 -8.27 0.11 -33.63
N ALA A 632 -9.54 -0.02 -34.03
CA ALA A 632 -10.25 -1.30 -34.08
C ALA A 632 -10.28 -1.99 -35.46
N GLN A 633 -9.39 -1.62 -36.39
CA GLN A 633 -9.42 -2.15 -37.76
C GLN A 633 -9.33 -3.68 -37.83
N GLY A 634 -8.51 -4.32 -36.98
CA GLY A 634 -8.40 -5.78 -36.92
C GLY A 634 -9.72 -6.44 -36.51
N LEU A 635 -10.36 -5.93 -35.45
CA LEU A 635 -11.64 -6.42 -34.94
C LEU A 635 -12.76 -6.32 -35.99
N LEU A 636 -12.79 -5.23 -36.76
CA LEU A 636 -13.71 -5.05 -37.89
C LEU A 636 -13.50 -6.10 -38.98
N LYS A 637 -12.24 -6.38 -39.36
CA LYS A 637 -11.91 -7.35 -40.41
C LYS A 637 -12.14 -8.79 -39.99
N GLU A 638 -11.88 -9.11 -38.73
CA GLU A 638 -11.87 -10.49 -38.22
C GLU A 638 -13.20 -10.93 -37.59
N GLN A 639 -13.98 -10.00 -37.04
CA GLN A 639 -15.22 -10.33 -36.33
C GLN A 639 -16.48 -9.71 -36.96
N TYR A 640 -16.54 -8.38 -37.15
CA TYR A 640 -17.79 -7.72 -37.55
C TYR A 640 -18.13 -7.91 -39.04
N ALA A 641 -17.20 -7.61 -39.93
CA ALA A 641 -17.42 -7.72 -41.37
C ALA A 641 -17.69 -9.16 -41.84
N PRO A 642 -16.99 -10.21 -41.33
CA PRO A 642 -17.27 -11.59 -41.67
C PRO A 642 -18.69 -12.04 -41.31
N VAL A 643 -19.24 -11.61 -40.16
CA VAL A 643 -20.62 -11.93 -39.75
C VAL A 643 -21.62 -11.40 -40.77
N ALA A 644 -21.48 -10.13 -41.17
CA ALA A 644 -22.36 -9.52 -42.17
C ALA A 644 -22.22 -10.19 -43.55
N ALA A 645 -20.99 -10.48 -43.98
CA ALA A 645 -20.72 -11.08 -45.29
C ALA A 645 -21.27 -12.53 -45.38
N ALA A 646 -20.93 -13.38 -44.40
CA ALA A 646 -21.37 -14.77 -44.36
C ALA A 646 -22.89 -14.88 -44.21
N GLY A 647 -23.48 -14.11 -43.28
CA GLY A 647 -24.92 -14.10 -43.06
C GLY A 647 -25.69 -13.67 -44.30
N LYS A 648 -25.20 -12.69 -45.06
CA LYS A 648 -25.86 -12.19 -46.26
C LYS A 648 -25.90 -13.24 -47.35
N VAL A 649 -24.78 -13.90 -47.62
CA VAL A 649 -24.69 -14.97 -48.62
C VAL A 649 -25.62 -16.13 -48.27
N ALA A 650 -25.62 -16.56 -47.01
CA ALA A 650 -26.45 -17.66 -46.54
C ALA A 650 -27.95 -17.32 -46.62
N LEU A 651 -28.37 -16.17 -46.10
CA LEU A 651 -29.79 -15.79 -46.06
C LEU A 651 -30.38 -15.54 -47.45
N ILE A 652 -29.61 -14.96 -48.39
CA ILE A 652 -30.07 -14.80 -49.78
C ILE A 652 -30.32 -16.16 -50.43
N ALA A 653 -29.42 -17.13 -50.23
CA ALA A 653 -29.60 -18.48 -50.75
C ALA A 653 -30.78 -19.20 -50.09
N GLU A 654 -30.95 -19.06 -48.77
CA GLU A 654 -32.06 -19.61 -48.00
C GLU A 654 -33.41 -19.06 -48.48
N ILE A 655 -33.52 -17.73 -48.65
CA ILE A 655 -34.72 -17.05 -49.16
C ILE A 655 -35.09 -17.59 -50.55
N ALA A 656 -34.12 -17.71 -51.46
CA ALA A 656 -34.37 -18.21 -52.82
C ALA A 656 -34.85 -19.68 -52.84
N LEU A 657 -34.43 -20.49 -51.87
CA LEU A 657 -34.93 -21.87 -51.72
C LEU A 657 -36.34 -21.90 -51.11
N LEU A 658 -36.60 -21.06 -50.12
CA LEU A 658 -37.89 -20.95 -49.46
C LEU A 658 -38.98 -20.41 -50.40
N GLU A 659 -38.66 -19.46 -51.28
CA GLU A 659 -39.57 -18.97 -52.32
C GLU A 659 -40.05 -20.11 -53.23
N LYS A 660 -39.13 -20.97 -53.69
CA LYS A 660 -39.48 -22.17 -54.48
C LYS A 660 -40.29 -23.19 -53.69
N ALA A 661 -40.07 -23.31 -52.38
CA ALA A 661 -40.83 -24.21 -51.52
C ALA A 661 -42.27 -23.71 -51.31
N VAL A 662 -42.46 -22.40 -51.18
CA VAL A 662 -43.78 -21.75 -51.13
C VAL A 662 -44.54 -21.99 -52.44
N GLU A 663 -43.90 -21.79 -53.59
CA GLU A 663 -44.51 -22.07 -54.90
C GLU A 663 -44.98 -23.53 -55.06
N ARG A 664 -44.32 -24.47 -54.38
CA ARG A 664 -44.65 -25.91 -54.38
C ARG A 664 -45.66 -26.32 -53.31
N GLY A 665 -46.15 -25.39 -52.49
CA GLY A 665 -47.12 -25.66 -51.43
C GLY A 665 -46.55 -26.46 -50.26
N VAL A 666 -45.25 -26.34 -49.97
CA VAL A 666 -44.63 -27.02 -48.82
C VAL A 666 -45.14 -26.39 -47.52
N SER A 667 -45.72 -27.20 -46.63
CA SER A 667 -46.24 -26.74 -45.34
C SER A 667 -45.16 -26.05 -44.49
N GLY A 668 -45.47 -24.87 -43.94
CA GLY A 668 -44.56 -24.07 -43.11
C GLY A 668 -43.55 -23.21 -43.87
N ALA A 669 -43.43 -23.34 -45.20
CA ALA A 669 -42.46 -22.58 -45.99
C ALA A 669 -42.71 -21.07 -46.00
N GLU A 670 -43.97 -20.63 -45.97
CA GLU A 670 -44.33 -19.20 -45.94
C GLU A 670 -43.85 -18.51 -44.65
N ALA A 671 -44.09 -19.14 -43.51
CA ALA A 671 -43.64 -18.63 -42.21
C ALA A 671 -42.11 -18.58 -42.13
N ALA A 672 -41.43 -19.63 -42.63
CA ALA A 672 -39.97 -19.66 -42.71
C ALA A 672 -39.41 -18.56 -43.64
N LEU A 673 -40.06 -18.30 -44.78
CA LEU A 673 -39.67 -17.24 -45.71
C LEU A 673 -39.77 -15.85 -45.07
N VAL A 674 -40.86 -15.58 -44.34
CA VAL A 674 -41.04 -14.32 -43.60
C VAL A 674 -39.94 -14.17 -42.54
N ALA A 675 -39.63 -15.24 -41.80
CA ALA A 675 -38.56 -15.22 -40.80
C ALA A 675 -37.18 -14.97 -41.44
N ALA A 676 -36.84 -15.63 -42.54
CA ALA A 676 -35.56 -15.46 -43.24
C ALA A 676 -35.39 -14.03 -43.79
N ARG A 677 -36.46 -13.43 -44.36
CA ARG A 677 -36.45 -12.04 -44.82
C ARG A 677 -36.27 -11.04 -43.66
N SER A 678 -36.91 -11.30 -42.51
CA SER A 678 -36.75 -10.50 -41.30
C SER A 678 -35.30 -10.53 -40.80
N ARG A 679 -34.67 -11.71 -40.74
CA ARG A 679 -33.26 -11.88 -40.36
C ARG A 679 -32.29 -11.19 -41.33
N LEU A 680 -32.59 -11.18 -42.63
CA LEU A 680 -31.79 -10.46 -43.62
C LEU A 680 -31.86 -8.94 -43.41
N ALA A 681 -33.03 -8.41 -43.08
CA ALA A 681 -33.19 -6.99 -42.75
C ALA A 681 -32.42 -6.60 -41.49
N ASP A 682 -32.47 -7.42 -40.44
CA ASP A 682 -31.68 -7.24 -39.21
C ASP A 682 -30.15 -7.25 -39.48
N LEU A 683 -29.70 -8.13 -40.38
CA LEU A 683 -28.29 -8.22 -40.78
C LEU A 683 -27.82 -6.98 -41.56
N GLU A 684 -28.64 -6.47 -42.47
CA GLU A 684 -28.33 -5.22 -43.17
C GLU A 684 -28.33 -4.01 -42.22
N ALA A 685 -29.24 -3.97 -41.24
CA ALA A 685 -29.23 -2.93 -40.21
C ALA A 685 -27.94 -2.99 -39.36
N TYR A 686 -27.49 -4.19 -38.97
CA TYR A 686 -26.19 -4.40 -38.32
C TYR A 686 -25.02 -3.91 -39.17
N ARG A 687 -25.02 -4.23 -40.48
CA ARG A 687 -23.97 -3.79 -41.42
C ARG A 687 -23.91 -2.27 -41.53
N VAL A 688 -25.08 -1.63 -41.64
CA VAL A 688 -25.19 -0.16 -41.65
C VAL A 688 -24.71 0.42 -40.33
N ALA A 689 -25.06 -0.19 -39.19
CA ALA A 689 -24.69 0.31 -37.87
C ALA A 689 -23.18 0.40 -37.66
N TYR A 690 -22.40 -0.67 -37.87
CA TYR A 690 -20.94 -0.59 -37.69
C TYR A 690 -20.26 0.27 -38.75
N GLY A 691 -20.81 0.32 -39.98
CA GLY A 691 -20.27 1.10 -41.08
C GLY A 691 -20.29 2.61 -40.84
N ARG A 692 -21.23 3.12 -40.01
CA ARG A 692 -21.32 4.54 -39.63
C ARG A 692 -20.10 5.05 -38.87
N TYR A 693 -19.35 4.17 -38.22
CA TYR A 693 -18.22 4.53 -37.36
C TYR A 693 -16.85 4.25 -38.00
N CYS A 694 -16.83 4.01 -39.32
CA CYS A 694 -15.64 3.65 -40.06
C CYS A 694 -15.39 4.62 -41.22
N TRP A 695 -14.25 5.30 -41.22
CA TRP A 695 -13.73 6.05 -42.39
C TRP A 695 -12.22 5.89 -42.50
N ASN A 696 -11.66 6.18 -43.68
CA ASN A 696 -10.22 6.04 -43.89
C ASN A 696 -9.47 7.09 -43.06
N VAL A 697 -8.35 6.67 -42.47
CA VAL A 697 -7.46 7.53 -41.70
C VAL A 697 -6.08 7.47 -42.36
N ASP A 698 -5.78 8.49 -43.15
CA ASP A 698 -4.51 8.62 -43.87
C ASP A 698 -3.54 9.57 -43.14
N GLY A 699 -4.06 10.38 -42.20
CA GLY A 699 -3.26 11.22 -41.31
C GLY A 699 -4.08 11.90 -40.20
N ILE A 700 -3.47 12.88 -39.52
CA ILE A 700 -4.11 13.61 -38.41
C ILE A 700 -5.40 14.33 -38.81
N ALA A 701 -5.49 14.80 -40.07
CA ALA A 701 -6.66 15.52 -40.59
C ALA A 701 -7.94 14.68 -40.60
N ASP A 702 -7.83 13.34 -40.57
CA ASP A 702 -8.96 12.41 -40.56
C ASP A 702 -9.35 11.99 -39.13
N LEU A 703 -8.56 12.38 -38.13
CA LEU A 703 -8.85 12.10 -36.73
C LEU A 703 -9.73 13.20 -36.11
N ARG A 704 -10.57 12.81 -35.16
CA ARG A 704 -11.27 13.74 -34.28
C ARG A 704 -11.09 13.34 -32.82
N ILE A 705 -10.92 14.32 -31.95
CA ILE A 705 -10.81 14.14 -30.50
C ILE A 705 -11.98 14.88 -29.85
N ALA A 706 -12.76 14.15 -29.06
CA ALA A 706 -13.85 14.68 -28.25
C ALA A 706 -13.45 14.62 -26.76
N PRO A 707 -12.76 15.64 -26.25
CA PRO A 707 -12.43 15.72 -24.83
C PRO A 707 -13.70 16.03 -24.02
N PHE A 708 -13.83 15.38 -22.86
CA PHE A 708 -14.98 15.60 -21.97
C PHE A 708 -14.57 15.85 -20.51
N HIS A 709 -13.33 15.56 -20.10
CA HIS A 709 -12.82 15.95 -18.78
C HIS A 709 -11.41 16.55 -18.84
N ILE A 710 -11.20 17.60 -18.06
CA ILE A 710 -9.88 18.06 -17.63
C ILE A 710 -9.66 17.39 -16.29
N MET A 711 -8.71 16.47 -16.19
CA MET A 711 -8.53 15.65 -14.99
C MET A 711 -7.63 16.32 -13.97
N ALA A 712 -6.49 16.83 -14.43
CA ALA A 712 -5.48 17.46 -13.57
C ALA A 712 -4.62 18.48 -14.32
N ALA A 713 -4.08 19.42 -13.55
CA ALA A 713 -3.09 20.42 -13.93
C ALA A 713 -2.13 20.62 -12.75
N GLN A 714 -1.15 21.53 -12.90
CA GLN A 714 -0.21 21.85 -11.84
C GLN A 714 -0.93 22.16 -10.51
N GLY A 715 -0.57 21.40 -9.46
CA GLY A 715 -1.03 21.62 -8.09
C GLY A 715 -2.50 21.27 -7.79
N ARG A 716 -3.30 20.79 -8.76
CA ARG A 716 -4.71 20.43 -8.52
C ARG A 716 -5.29 19.40 -9.46
N THR A 717 -6.29 18.67 -8.96
CA THR A 717 -7.29 17.96 -9.80
C THR A 717 -8.49 18.88 -10.05
N PHE A 718 -9.33 18.52 -11.02
CA PHE A 718 -10.58 19.26 -11.33
C PHE A 718 -11.85 18.43 -11.07
N VAL A 719 -11.74 17.39 -10.25
CA VAL A 719 -12.89 16.57 -9.84
C VAL A 719 -13.90 17.34 -8.98
N ASP A 720 -13.54 18.54 -8.53
CA ASP A 720 -14.41 19.49 -7.83
C ASP A 720 -15.31 20.31 -8.78
N ARG A 721 -15.00 20.34 -10.08
CA ARG A 721 -15.76 21.08 -11.08
C ARG A 721 -16.97 20.28 -11.58
N SER A 722 -17.96 20.98 -12.12
CA SER A 722 -19.17 20.36 -12.68
C SER A 722 -18.90 19.86 -14.11
N HIS A 723 -19.65 18.87 -14.58
CA HIS A 723 -19.51 18.41 -15.98
C HIS A 723 -19.73 19.52 -17.03
N PRO A 724 -20.70 20.44 -16.88
CA PRO A 724 -20.84 21.57 -17.81
C PRO A 724 -19.59 22.44 -17.90
N TRP A 725 -18.89 22.67 -16.78
CA TRP A 725 -17.63 23.43 -16.78
C TRP A 725 -16.56 22.73 -17.63
N HIS A 726 -16.41 21.41 -17.52
CA HIS A 726 -15.45 20.67 -18.33
C HIS A 726 -15.77 20.75 -19.83
N ILE A 727 -17.03 20.52 -20.20
CA ILE A 727 -17.49 20.56 -21.60
C ILE A 727 -17.31 21.95 -22.20
N GLU A 728 -17.67 23.01 -21.46
CA GLU A 728 -17.50 24.38 -21.91
C GLU A 728 -16.03 24.74 -22.09
N ALA A 729 -15.19 24.42 -21.10
CA ALA A 729 -13.76 24.71 -21.18
C ALA A 729 -13.09 23.99 -22.35
N LEU A 730 -13.37 22.70 -22.53
CA LEU A 730 -12.79 21.86 -23.58
C LEU A 730 -13.40 22.10 -24.97
N GLY A 731 -14.65 22.55 -25.03
CA GLY A 731 -15.33 22.90 -26.28
C GLY A 731 -14.62 24.02 -27.04
N ARG A 732 -13.90 24.91 -26.34
CA ARG A 732 -13.07 25.97 -26.94
C ARG A 732 -11.96 25.43 -27.83
N LEU A 733 -11.45 24.22 -27.58
CA LEU A 733 -10.40 23.63 -28.42
C LEU A 733 -10.87 23.44 -29.87
N ALA A 734 -12.15 23.06 -30.04
CA ALA A 734 -12.75 22.87 -31.36
C ALA A 734 -12.92 24.18 -32.16
N ASP A 735 -12.88 25.34 -31.49
CA ASP A 735 -12.92 26.65 -32.15
C ASP A 735 -11.55 27.04 -32.73
N HIS A 736 -10.48 26.36 -32.32
CA HIS A 736 -9.09 26.70 -32.70
C HIS A 736 -8.36 25.61 -33.47
N ALA A 737 -8.80 24.34 -33.40
CA ALA A 737 -8.16 23.24 -34.10
C ALA A 737 -9.20 22.22 -34.63
N PRO A 738 -9.15 21.86 -35.93
CA PRO A 738 -10.11 20.95 -36.56
C PRO A 738 -10.01 19.51 -36.04
N LEU A 739 -8.90 19.17 -35.36
CA LEU A 739 -8.73 17.91 -34.65
C LEU A 739 -9.76 17.74 -33.53
N PHE A 740 -10.25 18.82 -32.91
CA PHE A 740 -11.19 18.73 -31.81
C PHE A 740 -12.64 18.90 -32.27
N GLN A 741 -13.55 18.18 -31.61
CA GLN A 741 -14.99 18.34 -31.82
C GLN A 741 -15.72 18.61 -30.51
N LYS A 742 -16.76 19.44 -30.57
CA LYS A 742 -17.60 19.74 -29.40
C LYS A 742 -18.49 18.53 -29.06
N THR A 743 -18.57 18.22 -27.77
CA THR A 743 -19.51 17.21 -27.26
C THR A 743 -20.86 17.88 -27.03
N ALA A 744 -21.90 17.36 -27.67
CA ALA A 744 -23.24 17.86 -27.42
C ALA A 744 -23.76 17.43 -26.05
N THR A 745 -24.44 18.34 -25.37
CA THR A 745 -24.94 18.12 -24.01
C THR A 745 -26.35 18.62 -23.80
N LEU A 746 -27.06 18.01 -22.85
CA LEU A 746 -28.37 18.45 -22.40
C LEU A 746 -28.52 18.22 -20.89
N ALA A 747 -28.93 19.24 -20.16
CA ALA A 747 -29.29 19.10 -18.75
C ALA A 747 -30.74 18.58 -18.61
N VAL A 748 -30.94 17.62 -17.73
CA VAL A 748 -32.25 17.01 -17.44
C VAL A 748 -32.51 17.06 -15.94
N ASN A 749 -33.66 17.59 -15.55
CA ASN A 749 -34.16 17.51 -14.19
C ASN A 749 -34.92 16.18 -14.01
N THR A 750 -34.42 15.31 -13.14
CA THR A 750 -34.95 13.95 -12.97
C THR A 750 -36.32 13.91 -12.29
N GLY A 751 -36.74 14.99 -11.64
CA GLY A 751 -38.03 15.12 -10.98
C GLY A 751 -39.09 15.85 -11.80
N ASP A 752 -38.74 16.33 -12.99
CA ASP A 752 -39.63 17.05 -13.90
C ASP A 752 -39.93 16.20 -15.14
N GLU A 753 -41.19 15.81 -15.30
CA GLU A 753 -41.64 14.94 -16.40
C GLU A 753 -41.43 15.59 -17.77
N GLU A 754 -41.57 16.91 -17.89
CA GLU A 754 -41.34 17.63 -19.16
C GLU A 754 -39.85 17.61 -19.50
N SER A 755 -38.98 17.89 -18.53
CA SER A 755 -37.53 17.81 -18.71
C SER A 755 -37.06 16.41 -19.09
N VAL A 756 -37.62 15.36 -18.47
CA VAL A 756 -37.35 13.95 -18.82
C VAL A 756 -37.81 13.62 -20.24
N ALA A 757 -38.97 14.12 -20.67
CA ALA A 757 -39.47 13.93 -22.03
C ALA A 757 -38.57 14.60 -23.07
N VAL A 758 -38.08 15.82 -22.78
CA VAL A 758 -37.10 16.53 -23.62
C VAL A 758 -35.79 15.74 -23.70
N GLY A 759 -35.28 15.26 -22.56
CA GLY A 759 -34.08 14.40 -22.52
C GLY A 759 -34.20 13.12 -23.34
N THR A 760 -35.36 12.48 -23.25
CA THR A 760 -35.66 11.26 -24.02
C THR A 760 -35.75 11.54 -25.51
N SER A 761 -36.41 12.63 -25.91
CA SER A 761 -36.55 13.04 -27.31
C SER A 761 -35.20 13.39 -27.94
N TRP A 762 -34.34 14.09 -27.20
CA TRP A 762 -32.97 14.39 -27.62
C TRP A 762 -32.15 13.13 -27.90
N TRP A 763 -32.25 12.12 -27.02
CA TRP A 763 -31.58 10.83 -27.24
C TRP A 763 -32.14 10.07 -28.46
N LEU A 764 -33.46 10.07 -28.66
CA LEU A 764 -34.10 9.44 -29.81
C LEU A 764 -33.63 10.07 -31.13
N GLU A 765 -33.58 11.39 -31.20
CA GLU A 765 -33.09 12.12 -32.38
C GLU A 765 -31.63 11.77 -32.70
N ARG A 766 -30.77 11.78 -31.68
CA ARG A 766 -29.33 11.49 -31.84
C ARG A 766 -29.06 10.07 -32.28
N THR A 767 -29.72 9.10 -31.67
CA THR A 767 -29.55 7.69 -32.02
C THR A 767 -30.14 7.37 -33.40
N ALA A 768 -31.23 8.03 -33.81
CA ALA A 768 -31.76 7.93 -35.17
C ALA A 768 -30.76 8.44 -36.22
N ASN A 769 -30.05 9.54 -35.92
CA ASN A 769 -29.01 10.12 -36.77
C ASN A 769 -27.67 9.35 -36.74
N GLY A 770 -27.62 8.22 -36.03
CA GLY A 770 -26.46 7.32 -36.04
C GLY A 770 -25.43 7.55 -34.96
N GLY A 771 -25.72 8.35 -33.94
CA GLY A 771 -24.94 8.37 -32.70
C GLY A 771 -25.07 7.05 -31.94
N GLU A 772 -24.04 6.67 -31.20
CA GLU A 772 -24.06 5.45 -30.37
C GLU A 772 -25.11 5.55 -29.25
N GLY A 773 -25.32 6.75 -28.69
CA GLY A 773 -26.22 6.98 -27.58
C GLY A 773 -25.77 8.16 -26.73
N MET A 774 -26.00 8.07 -25.42
CA MET A 774 -25.56 9.08 -24.47
C MET A 774 -24.92 8.49 -23.22
N VAL A 775 -24.14 9.32 -22.53
CA VAL A 775 -23.66 9.08 -21.18
C VAL A 775 -24.38 10.06 -20.26
N VAL A 776 -25.10 9.54 -19.27
CA VAL A 776 -25.80 10.33 -18.26
C VAL A 776 -24.93 10.42 -17.02
N LYS A 777 -24.64 11.64 -16.57
CA LYS A 777 -23.76 11.92 -15.43
C LYS A 777 -24.45 12.87 -14.43
N PRO A 778 -24.16 12.80 -13.13
CA PRO A 778 -24.64 13.80 -12.17
C PRO A 778 -24.07 15.19 -12.51
N LEU A 779 -24.76 16.27 -12.13
CA LEU A 779 -24.25 17.65 -12.37
C LEU A 779 -22.82 17.87 -11.85
N SER A 780 -22.57 17.42 -10.62
CA SER A 780 -21.25 17.43 -9.97
C SER A 780 -20.44 16.23 -10.42
N PHE A 781 -19.14 16.41 -10.67
CA PHE A 781 -18.26 15.32 -11.10
C PHE A 781 -18.15 14.20 -10.06
N LEU A 782 -17.99 14.55 -8.77
CA LEU A 782 -18.03 13.56 -7.69
C LEU A 782 -19.50 13.17 -7.40
N PRO A 783 -19.89 11.91 -7.62
CA PRO A 783 -21.25 11.48 -7.37
C PRO A 783 -21.53 11.39 -5.86
N PRO A 784 -22.81 11.50 -5.44
CA PRO A 784 -23.21 11.15 -4.07
C PRO A 784 -22.80 9.72 -3.70
N LYS A 785 -22.71 9.44 -2.39
CA LYS A 785 -22.30 8.12 -1.89
C LYS A 785 -23.21 7.01 -2.45
N ARG A 786 -22.62 5.96 -3.04
CA ARG A 786 -23.30 4.82 -3.73
C ARG A 786 -23.96 5.15 -5.08
N CYS A 787 -23.79 6.36 -5.62
CA CYS A 787 -24.22 6.72 -6.97
C CYS A 787 -23.08 6.45 -7.98
N GLN A 788 -23.44 6.03 -9.20
CA GLN A 788 -22.48 5.84 -10.29
C GLN A 788 -22.00 7.21 -10.82
N PRO A 789 -20.70 7.36 -11.18
CA PRO A 789 -20.19 8.59 -11.77
C PRO A 789 -20.74 8.83 -13.19
N ALA A 790 -21.12 7.76 -13.90
CA ALA A 790 -21.71 7.83 -15.22
C ALA A 790 -22.51 6.55 -15.54
N VAL A 791 -23.56 6.69 -16.33
CA VAL A 791 -24.37 5.57 -16.85
C VAL A 791 -24.53 5.73 -18.36
N LYS A 792 -24.16 4.72 -19.14
CA LYS A 792 -24.40 4.71 -20.60
C LYS A 792 -25.81 4.24 -20.95
N VAL A 793 -26.40 4.90 -21.94
CA VAL A 793 -27.69 4.57 -22.55
C VAL A 793 -27.49 4.53 -24.06
N ARG A 794 -27.35 3.32 -24.60
CA ARG A 794 -26.98 3.10 -26.01
C ARG A 794 -28.21 2.93 -26.89
N GLY A 795 -28.14 3.48 -28.09
CA GLY A 795 -29.18 3.42 -29.11
C GLY A 795 -29.47 2.00 -29.57
N ARG A 796 -30.73 1.77 -29.94
CA ARG A 796 -31.20 0.46 -30.41
C ARG A 796 -30.38 -0.07 -31.58
N GLU A 797 -30.17 0.73 -32.61
CA GLU A 797 -29.43 0.26 -33.79
C GLU A 797 -27.93 0.03 -33.51
N TYR A 798 -27.34 0.83 -32.60
CA TYR A 798 -25.97 0.59 -32.14
C TYR A 798 -25.82 -0.76 -31.44
N LEU A 799 -26.78 -1.13 -30.58
CA LEU A 799 -26.71 -2.36 -29.79
C LEU A 799 -26.69 -3.64 -30.64
N ARG A 800 -27.04 -3.57 -31.94
CA ARG A 800 -26.81 -4.68 -32.89
C ARG A 800 -25.35 -5.07 -33.00
N ILE A 801 -24.44 -4.09 -32.91
CA ILE A 801 -23.00 -4.32 -32.95
C ILE A 801 -22.56 -5.17 -31.75
N ILE A 802 -23.20 -4.98 -30.59
CA ILE A 802 -22.80 -5.59 -29.32
C ILE A 802 -23.53 -6.92 -29.05
N TYR A 803 -24.84 -6.96 -29.28
CA TYR A 803 -25.69 -8.11 -28.97
C TYR A 803 -26.00 -9.00 -30.18
N GLY A 804 -25.52 -8.60 -31.36
CA GLY A 804 -25.69 -9.31 -32.61
C GLY A 804 -26.83 -8.77 -33.47
N PRO A 805 -26.88 -9.15 -34.76
CA PRO A 805 -27.82 -8.57 -35.72
C PRO A 805 -29.29 -8.75 -35.33
N GLU A 806 -29.62 -9.94 -34.83
CA GLU A 806 -30.99 -10.39 -34.55
C GLU A 806 -31.45 -10.10 -33.11
N TYR A 807 -30.71 -9.28 -32.35
CA TYR A 807 -31.00 -9.10 -30.91
C TYR A 807 -32.37 -8.45 -30.64
N THR A 808 -32.89 -7.68 -31.60
CA THR A 808 -34.20 -7.02 -31.52
C THR A 808 -35.39 -7.97 -31.71
N GLN A 809 -35.15 -9.22 -32.12
CA GLN A 809 -36.21 -10.22 -32.25
C GLN A 809 -36.87 -10.46 -30.87
N PRO A 810 -38.20 -10.53 -30.75
CA PRO A 810 -38.89 -10.54 -29.45
C PRO A 810 -38.38 -11.62 -28.47
N ALA A 811 -38.12 -12.83 -28.97
CA ALA A 811 -37.59 -13.93 -28.16
C ALA A 811 -36.15 -13.67 -27.68
N ASN A 812 -35.31 -13.02 -28.49
CA ASN A 812 -33.95 -12.65 -28.11
C ASN A 812 -33.95 -11.50 -27.11
N LEU A 813 -34.71 -10.45 -27.39
CA LEU A 813 -34.80 -9.28 -26.54
C LEU A 813 -35.34 -9.63 -25.14
N LYS A 814 -36.36 -10.49 -25.06
CA LYS A 814 -36.88 -11.00 -23.78
C LYS A 814 -35.81 -11.69 -22.95
N ARG A 815 -35.00 -12.57 -23.56
CA ARG A 815 -33.89 -13.25 -22.86
C ARG A 815 -32.80 -12.26 -22.43
N LEU A 816 -32.48 -11.28 -23.26
CA LEU A 816 -31.42 -10.30 -22.98
C LEU A 816 -31.81 -9.28 -21.90
N LYS A 817 -33.11 -9.08 -21.64
CA LYS A 817 -33.59 -8.27 -20.51
C LYS A 817 -33.27 -8.89 -19.14
N GLU A 818 -32.94 -10.17 -19.08
CA GLU A 818 -32.46 -10.86 -17.88
C GLU A 818 -30.92 -10.71 -17.74
N ARG A 819 -30.43 -9.49 -17.50
CA ARG A 819 -28.99 -9.19 -17.30
C ARG A 819 -28.70 -8.63 -15.91
N SER A 820 -27.55 -8.99 -15.34
CA SER A 820 -27.09 -8.48 -14.04
C SER A 820 -26.07 -7.36 -14.22
N LEU A 821 -26.31 -6.23 -13.55
CA LEU A 821 -25.43 -5.05 -13.61
C LEU A 821 -24.54 -4.89 -12.37
N GLY A 822 -24.77 -5.70 -11.33
CA GLY A 822 -24.14 -5.51 -10.02
C GLY A 822 -22.62 -5.53 -10.07
N ALA A 823 -22.04 -6.52 -10.76
CA ALA A 823 -20.59 -6.64 -10.92
C ALA A 823 -19.99 -5.44 -11.68
N LYS A 824 -20.61 -5.04 -12.81
CA LYS A 824 -20.13 -3.92 -13.63
C LYS A 824 -20.22 -2.58 -12.90
N ARG A 825 -21.30 -2.34 -12.13
CA ARG A 825 -21.45 -1.15 -11.27
C ARG A 825 -20.41 -1.11 -10.15
N SER A 826 -20.11 -2.25 -9.54
CA SER A 826 -19.08 -2.35 -8.50
C SER A 826 -17.68 -2.06 -9.05
N LEU A 827 -17.34 -2.64 -10.21
CA LEU A 827 -16.09 -2.37 -10.94
C LEU A 827 -15.94 -0.88 -11.25
N ALA A 828 -16.94 -0.27 -11.89
CA ALA A 828 -16.93 1.15 -12.25
C ALA A 828 -16.66 2.06 -11.04
N THR A 829 -17.30 1.80 -9.90
CA THR A 829 -17.08 2.58 -8.67
C THR A 829 -15.66 2.41 -8.11
N ARG A 830 -15.13 1.18 -8.06
CA ARG A 830 -13.78 0.90 -7.54
C ARG A 830 -12.71 1.52 -8.42
N GLU A 831 -12.82 1.33 -9.74
CA GLU A 831 -11.89 1.90 -10.72
C GLU A 831 -11.94 3.43 -10.73
N PHE A 832 -13.13 4.02 -10.60
CA PHE A 832 -13.27 5.49 -10.50
C PHE A 832 -12.54 6.03 -9.27
N ALA A 833 -12.69 5.39 -8.12
CA ALA A 833 -11.99 5.77 -6.90
C ALA A 833 -10.46 5.66 -7.05
N LEU A 834 -9.96 4.60 -7.68
CA LEU A 834 -8.54 4.41 -7.95
C LEU A 834 -8.00 5.45 -8.93
N GLY A 835 -8.73 5.75 -10.01
CA GLY A 835 -8.32 6.76 -10.99
C GLY A 835 -8.18 8.15 -10.37
N VAL A 836 -9.16 8.57 -9.55
CA VAL A 836 -9.08 9.85 -8.83
C VAL A 836 -7.95 9.86 -7.80
N GLU A 837 -7.78 8.78 -7.04
CA GLU A 837 -6.71 8.66 -6.05
C GLU A 837 -5.31 8.73 -6.70
N GLY A 838 -5.11 8.09 -7.86
CA GLY A 838 -3.84 8.16 -8.60
C GLY A 838 -3.45 9.58 -8.97
N LEU A 839 -4.43 10.36 -9.47
CA LEU A 839 -4.23 11.79 -9.77
C LEU A 839 -3.94 12.62 -8.51
N GLU A 840 -4.69 12.42 -7.44
CA GLU A 840 -4.49 13.15 -6.18
C GLU A 840 -3.10 12.88 -5.57
N ARG A 841 -2.62 11.63 -5.64
CA ARG A 841 -1.28 11.25 -5.20
C ARG A 841 -0.19 11.91 -6.06
N PHE A 842 -0.37 11.91 -7.38
CA PHE A 842 0.57 12.56 -8.30
C PHE A 842 0.67 14.07 -8.00
N ILE A 843 -0.47 14.74 -7.84
CA ILE A 843 -0.51 16.17 -7.51
C ILE A 843 0.12 16.48 -6.15
N SER A 844 0.00 15.57 -5.18
CA SER A 844 0.56 15.74 -3.84
C SER A 844 2.07 15.49 -3.77
N GLY A 845 2.71 15.09 -4.88
CA GLY A 845 4.13 14.76 -4.92
C GLY A 845 4.46 13.42 -4.24
N ASP A 846 3.50 12.50 -4.14
CA ASP A 846 3.79 11.12 -3.74
C ASP A 846 4.71 10.45 -4.78
N SER A 847 5.45 9.41 -4.37
CA SER A 847 6.32 8.68 -5.29
C SER A 847 5.53 8.05 -6.44
N LEU A 848 6.16 7.94 -7.62
CA LEU A 848 5.54 7.33 -8.81
C LEU A 848 5.02 5.93 -8.53
N ARG A 849 5.69 5.16 -7.67
CA ARG A 849 5.21 3.85 -7.19
C ARG A 849 3.80 3.92 -6.58
N ARG A 850 3.50 4.93 -5.75
CA ARG A 850 2.17 5.10 -5.13
C ARG A 850 1.12 5.56 -6.13
N VAL A 851 1.52 6.29 -7.16
CA VAL A 851 0.65 6.67 -8.28
C VAL A 851 0.32 5.46 -9.15
N HIS A 852 1.35 4.69 -9.52
CA HIS A 852 1.24 3.48 -10.34
C HIS A 852 0.46 2.38 -9.65
N GLU A 853 0.55 2.27 -8.33
CA GLU A 853 -0.30 1.35 -7.55
C GLU A 853 -1.79 1.52 -7.88
N CYS A 854 -2.26 2.77 -8.04
CA CYS A 854 -3.65 3.07 -8.39
C CYS A 854 -3.94 2.69 -9.84
N ALA A 855 -3.12 3.14 -10.79
CA ALA A 855 -3.30 2.84 -12.21
C ALA A 855 -3.28 1.32 -12.48
N PHE A 856 -2.38 0.58 -11.84
CA PHE A 856 -2.25 -0.85 -12.09
C PHE A 856 -3.37 -1.63 -11.44
N SER A 857 -3.89 -1.13 -10.31
CA SER A 857 -5.10 -1.68 -9.71
C SER A 857 -6.30 -1.50 -10.64
N VAL A 858 -6.45 -0.37 -11.35
CA VAL A 858 -7.50 -0.21 -12.38
C VAL A 858 -7.36 -1.29 -13.46
N LEU A 859 -6.14 -1.48 -13.97
CA LEU A 859 -5.88 -2.48 -15.01
C LEU A 859 -6.13 -3.92 -14.54
N ALA A 860 -5.82 -4.22 -13.28
CA ALA A 860 -6.08 -5.51 -12.67
C ALA A 860 -7.58 -5.75 -12.47
N LEU A 861 -8.34 -4.73 -12.08
CA LEU A 861 -9.79 -4.84 -11.98
C LEU A 861 -10.44 -5.08 -13.34
N GLU A 862 -9.89 -4.51 -14.42
CA GLU A 862 -10.36 -4.76 -15.78
C GLU A 862 -10.16 -6.22 -16.26
N SER A 863 -9.33 -7.02 -15.59
CA SER A 863 -9.24 -8.45 -15.86
C SER A 863 -10.26 -9.29 -15.09
N GLU A 864 -11.11 -8.70 -14.24
CA GLU A 864 -12.22 -9.42 -13.60
C GLU A 864 -13.24 -9.86 -14.68
N PRO A 865 -13.67 -11.13 -14.71
CA PRO A 865 -14.61 -11.60 -15.71
C PRO A 865 -15.96 -10.93 -15.51
N VAL A 866 -16.34 -10.09 -16.47
CA VAL A 866 -17.64 -9.42 -16.55
C VAL A 866 -18.20 -9.56 -17.96
N ASP A 867 -19.52 -9.53 -18.09
CA ASP A 867 -20.16 -9.58 -19.40
C ASP A 867 -19.63 -8.43 -20.30
N PRO A 868 -18.93 -8.75 -21.41
CA PRO A 868 -18.28 -7.76 -22.26
C PRO A 868 -19.28 -6.89 -23.03
N ARG A 869 -20.56 -7.29 -23.06
CA ARG A 869 -21.64 -6.53 -23.72
C ARG A 869 -22.08 -5.31 -22.90
N LEU A 870 -21.73 -5.26 -21.60
CA LEU A 870 -22.19 -4.24 -20.66
C LEU A 870 -21.47 -2.91 -20.82
#